data_AF-A0A9D1G7D1-F1
#
_entry.id   AF-A0A9D1G7D1-F1
#
_cell.length_a   1.000
_cell.length_b   1.000
_cell.length_c   1.000
_cell.angle_alpha   90.00
_cell.angle_beta   90.00
_cell.angle_gamma   90.00
#
_symmetry.space_group_name_H-M   'P 1'
#
loop_
_entity.id
_entity.type
_entity.pdbx_description
1 polymer ?
#
loop_
_entity_poly.entity_id
_entity_poly.type
_entity_poly.pdbx_seq_one_letter_code
_entity_poly.pdbx_strand_id
1 'polypeptide(L)'
;MKKKNLVLLLLFPFVVALLGIVSINLTFNLIDNDILDIRWDYKDTEAFKVNEEFKLEATGVNQNKYPAGAGNQLVWSVQNKDANDATKYAEIIQKSNGDYYLKTLEVGEVTITCANQKGNVSKKFSAIIYENGVILANPVIKGSQNNIDSMIYYGEYDLVNQQKQKAEIAYQIETIPVELQSLLKIKDCSDNITFSLSDETIQVHDAGQAYVTLGYEDTSLANDVTIQFMVVDEGVNVYTYQDLLYCTNQSEEGEIAVLRKSFESIENALDSSGNKVENNIEVFGTYHQNSDTYDFAKEVYRFETTYNQEYIQQWNEFASTHSDYQPITNEAIVALHIQKDFYGNGYTLNFHNLTYPYDEKQVTDSSGNTQYVPALREDNLFRGPLPFYSLGDPNNMPLITALGQDNIGMYVHGNQITINDVYVKNCDFGNNLANLDYVGTVMEIDGDGITVQNSRLSNGKNVLRSFSSMDLLIDNCLLSYSRNFLIMTGANEYEKIQNNQQKTFSLLDQSTINTTIQEFLNRDSTSNVMGNAILNQYLQANFNDIESIKQALLSIQEALNDTQLVQNQYKGSMEIRDTYFYTSGIASIALESLFNGPYLYSNAPSIIGDLFAAANETKPIVPLEPSNISGISYPVMVKLTGKTTFYDYKRTDQLDISGLISENLSSWANSMDYDVHIDIDDIFPLKSLLYQAANTYLYDTIEEEQTYQYINVPIAYYGGGTNLSVVDSSELITKDHLTNEVRVNLLDNYLQLPPGEGTIQIVKNMILKTVTVVTGFEPFKFILLDGKDGYLFNETPQISDLIENAKGDLQ
;
A
#
# COMPACT_ATOMS: atom_id res chain seq x y z
N MET A 1 16.39 56.88 -15.24
CA MET A 1 16.59 55.65 -14.43
C MET A 1 17.33 54.62 -15.28
N LYS A 2 18.37 53.98 -14.73
CA LYS A 2 19.32 53.13 -15.50
C LYS A 2 18.71 51.75 -15.79
N LYS A 3 18.87 51.25 -17.03
CA LYS A 3 18.34 49.97 -17.56
C LYS A 3 18.60 48.71 -16.70
N LYS A 4 19.53 48.75 -15.72
CA LYS A 4 19.78 47.65 -14.79
C LYS A 4 18.68 47.41 -13.75
N ASN A 5 17.84 48.41 -13.43
CA ASN A 5 16.77 48.23 -12.44
C ASN A 5 15.48 47.65 -13.04
N LEU A 6 15.27 47.75 -14.37
CA LEU A 6 14.08 47.19 -15.03
C LEU A 6 14.18 45.66 -15.16
N VAL A 7 15.38 45.14 -15.38
CA VAL A 7 15.62 43.68 -15.45
C VAL A 7 15.43 43.04 -14.07
N LEU A 8 15.84 43.72 -12.99
CA LEU A 8 15.58 43.25 -11.62
C LEU A 8 14.10 43.35 -11.22
N LEU A 9 13.33 44.28 -11.78
CA LEU A 9 11.89 44.44 -11.51
C LEU A 9 11.01 43.53 -12.37
N LEU A 10 11.47 43.13 -13.57
CA LEU A 10 10.81 42.13 -14.42
C LEU A 10 11.16 40.69 -14.01
N LEU A 11 12.35 40.49 -13.42
CA LEU A 11 12.70 39.21 -12.80
C LEU A 11 12.14 39.06 -11.40
N PHE A 12 11.76 40.13 -10.67
CA PHE A 12 11.23 39.98 -9.31
C PHE A 12 9.92 39.17 -9.24
N PRO A 13 8.94 39.33 -10.15
CA PRO A 13 7.77 38.46 -10.20
C PRO A 13 8.12 37.04 -10.61
N PHE A 14 9.09 36.84 -11.51
CA PHE A 14 9.55 35.51 -11.91
C PHE A 14 10.36 34.81 -10.81
N VAL A 15 11.17 35.56 -10.05
CA VAL A 15 11.97 35.06 -8.93
C VAL A 15 11.10 34.90 -7.69
N VAL A 16 10.03 35.67 -7.51
CA VAL A 16 8.99 35.43 -6.48
C VAL A 16 7.98 34.36 -6.93
N ALA A 17 7.85 34.05 -8.23
CA ALA A 17 7.11 32.88 -8.72
C ALA A 17 7.97 31.60 -8.73
N LEU A 18 9.30 31.72 -8.87
CA LEU A 18 10.27 30.61 -8.72
C LEU A 18 10.65 30.36 -7.24
N LEU A 19 10.66 31.40 -6.39
CA LEU A 19 10.81 31.31 -4.93
C LEU A 19 9.45 31.25 -4.21
N GLY A 20 8.36 31.45 -4.96
CA GLY A 20 6.99 31.22 -4.54
C GLY A 20 6.78 29.73 -4.53
N ILE A 21 7.42 29.10 -3.54
CA ILE A 21 7.20 27.73 -3.10
C ILE A 21 5.74 27.41 -3.33
N VAL A 22 5.51 26.37 -4.12
CA VAL A 22 4.25 25.67 -4.29
C VAL A 22 3.69 25.48 -2.89
N SER A 23 2.85 26.42 -2.47
CA SER A 23 2.16 26.38 -1.20
C SER A 23 0.98 25.47 -1.46
N ILE A 24 1.29 24.19 -1.72
CA ILE A 24 0.32 23.14 -1.51
C ILE A 24 -0.05 23.32 -0.05
N ASN A 25 -1.30 23.66 0.22
CA ASN A 25 -1.87 23.51 1.55
C ASN A 25 -1.88 22.01 1.85
N LEU A 26 -0.71 21.46 2.18
CA LEU A 26 -0.59 20.12 2.72
C LEU A 26 -1.14 20.21 4.13
N THR A 27 -2.37 19.78 4.32
CA THR A 27 -2.90 19.48 5.63
C THR A 27 -2.08 18.32 6.19
N PHE A 28 -1.48 18.49 7.36
CA PHE A 28 -0.71 17.43 8.00
C PHE A 28 -1.66 16.34 8.49
N ASN A 29 -1.71 15.22 7.78
CA ASN A 29 -2.42 14.03 8.23
C ASN A 29 -1.52 13.22 9.15
N LEU A 30 -1.46 13.69 10.40
CA LEU A 30 -0.79 12.99 11.46
C LEU A 30 -1.58 11.76 11.86
N ILE A 31 -0.91 10.61 11.84
CA ILE A 31 -1.41 9.37 12.40
C ILE A 31 -0.48 8.92 13.51
N ASP A 32 -1.03 8.14 14.45
CA ASP A 32 -0.22 7.60 15.53
C ASP A 32 0.86 6.67 14.97
N ASN A 33 2.11 6.89 15.36
CA ASN A 33 3.24 6.10 14.87
C ASN A 33 3.62 5.03 15.89
N ASP A 34 3.95 3.85 15.38
CA ASP A 34 4.44 2.74 16.19
C ASP A 34 5.95 2.61 16.10
N ILE A 35 6.52 1.85 17.04
CA ILE A 35 7.92 1.42 16.91
C ILE A 35 8.09 0.60 15.64
N LEU A 36 9.24 0.74 14.97
CA LEU A 36 9.56 0.01 13.75
C LEU A 36 9.88 -1.46 14.02
N ASP A 37 10.52 -1.73 15.15
CA ASP A 37 10.99 -3.05 15.56
C ASP A 37 11.30 -3.11 17.07
N ILE A 38 11.61 -4.30 17.58
CA ILE A 38 12.10 -4.54 18.93
C ILE A 38 13.53 -5.08 18.83
N ARG A 39 14.48 -4.49 19.56
CA ARG A 39 15.89 -4.91 19.59
C ARG A 39 16.24 -5.57 20.93
N TRP A 40 16.92 -6.72 20.86
CA TRP A 40 17.41 -7.48 22.00
C TRP A 40 18.56 -8.41 21.60
N ASP A 41 19.19 -9.08 22.57
CA ASP A 41 20.32 -9.98 22.35
C ASP A 41 19.97 -11.47 22.46
N TYR A 42 18.68 -11.82 22.61
CA TYR A 42 18.24 -13.22 22.73
C TYR A 42 18.41 -14.00 21.41
N LYS A 43 18.96 -15.22 21.50
CA LYS A 43 19.00 -16.22 20.42
C LYS A 43 17.58 -16.77 20.14
N ASP A 44 17.44 -17.57 19.09
CA ASP A 44 16.15 -18.19 18.74
C ASP A 44 15.66 -19.16 19.83
N THR A 45 16.60 -19.86 20.46
CA THR A 45 16.39 -20.70 21.64
C THR A 45 17.38 -20.36 22.75
N GLU A 46 16.85 -20.09 23.94
CA GLU A 46 17.58 -19.76 25.16
C GLU A 46 17.34 -20.81 26.25
N ALA A 47 18.26 -20.90 27.23
CA ALA A 47 18.13 -21.81 28.36
C ALA A 47 18.09 -21.08 29.70
N PHE A 48 17.14 -21.44 30.55
CA PHE A 48 16.98 -20.89 31.89
C PHE A 48 16.92 -21.99 32.93
N LYS A 49 17.65 -21.82 34.04
CA LYS A 49 17.62 -22.79 35.12
C LYS A 49 16.29 -22.70 35.88
N VAL A 50 15.75 -23.84 36.29
CA VAL A 50 14.49 -23.91 37.05
C VAL A 50 14.63 -23.28 38.45
N ASN A 51 13.54 -22.70 38.98
CA ASN A 51 13.47 -22.04 40.28
C ASN A 51 14.35 -20.79 40.44
N GLU A 52 14.57 -20.05 39.36
CA GLU A 52 15.35 -18.80 39.34
C GLU A 52 14.54 -17.64 38.70
N GLU A 53 15.03 -16.41 38.86
CA GLU A 53 14.49 -15.21 38.24
C GLU A 53 15.53 -14.56 37.31
N PHE A 54 15.17 -14.35 36.05
CA PHE A 54 16.03 -13.76 35.03
C PHE A 54 15.44 -12.45 34.53
N LYS A 55 16.24 -11.39 34.49
CA LYS A 55 15.78 -10.10 33.97
C LYS A 55 15.59 -10.19 32.44
N LEU A 56 14.47 -9.65 31.96
CA LEU A 56 14.16 -9.55 30.54
C LEU A 56 14.48 -8.14 30.02
N GLU A 57 15.23 -8.04 28.91
CA GLU A 57 15.71 -6.77 28.37
C GLU A 57 15.44 -6.65 26.87
N ALA A 58 14.79 -5.55 26.47
CA ALA A 58 14.55 -5.21 25.08
C ALA A 58 14.39 -3.69 24.94
N THR A 59 14.61 -3.17 23.74
CA THR A 59 14.44 -1.75 23.41
C THR A 59 13.59 -1.61 22.15
N GLY A 60 12.57 -0.74 22.18
CA GLY A 60 11.81 -0.40 20.98
C GLY A 60 12.64 0.48 20.05
N VAL A 61 12.66 0.14 18.76
CA VAL A 61 13.32 0.91 17.71
C VAL A 61 12.33 1.94 17.18
N ASN A 62 12.62 3.23 17.35
CA ASN A 62 11.78 4.31 16.86
C ASN A 62 12.32 4.84 15.53
N GLN A 63 11.42 5.39 14.71
CA GLN A 63 11.84 6.14 13.53
C GLN A 63 12.58 7.41 13.94
N ASN A 64 13.66 7.72 13.21
CA ASN A 64 14.44 8.93 13.42
C ASN A 64 13.54 10.18 13.27
N LYS A 65 13.65 11.15 14.20
CA LYS A 65 12.82 12.37 14.29
C LYS A 65 11.32 12.18 14.63
N TYR A 66 10.78 10.96 14.65
CA TYR A 66 9.36 10.69 14.90
C TYR A 66 9.17 9.75 16.10
N PRO A 67 8.97 10.28 17.33
CA PRO A 67 8.76 9.43 18.50
C PRO A 67 7.48 8.62 18.35
N ALA A 68 7.51 7.36 18.77
CA ALA A 68 6.31 6.53 18.82
C ALA A 68 5.29 7.11 19.81
N GLY A 69 4.00 7.00 19.48
CA GLY A 69 2.93 7.51 20.32
C GLY A 69 2.55 6.57 21.47
N ALA A 70 1.39 6.83 22.08
CA ALA A 70 0.91 6.08 23.24
C ALA A 70 0.75 4.58 22.93
N GLY A 71 0.92 3.70 23.92
CA GLY A 71 0.80 2.25 23.72
C GLY A 71 2.03 1.55 23.12
N ASN A 72 3.13 2.28 22.91
CA ASN A 72 4.40 1.71 22.43
C ASN A 72 5.36 1.21 23.53
N GLN A 73 4.91 1.18 24.79
CA GLN A 73 5.68 0.57 25.86
C GLN A 73 5.75 -0.94 25.67
N LEU A 74 6.91 -1.52 25.97
CA LEU A 74 7.12 -2.96 25.83
C LEU A 74 6.46 -3.74 26.98
N VAL A 75 5.76 -4.80 26.63
CA VAL A 75 5.14 -5.77 27.53
C VAL A 75 5.61 -7.17 27.17
N TRP A 76 5.70 -8.03 28.19
CA TRP A 76 6.22 -9.39 28.06
C TRP A 76 5.14 -10.40 28.42
N SER A 77 5.07 -11.47 27.66
CA SER A 77 4.21 -12.62 27.93
C SER A 77 4.97 -13.93 27.77
N VAL A 78 4.44 -14.98 28.39
CA VAL A 78 4.97 -16.34 28.30
C VAL A 78 3.83 -17.31 28.08
N GLN A 79 4.03 -18.25 27.17
CA GLN A 79 3.08 -19.32 26.86
C GLN A 79 3.83 -20.65 26.75
N ASN A 80 3.18 -21.75 27.09
CA ASN A 80 3.75 -23.07 26.84
C ASN A 80 3.90 -23.28 25.34
N LYS A 81 4.96 -23.99 24.94
CA LYS A 81 5.19 -24.31 23.53
C LYS A 81 4.10 -25.24 22.99
N ASP A 82 3.69 -26.22 23.78
CA ASP A 82 2.46 -27.00 23.56
C ASP A 82 1.28 -26.29 24.24
N ALA A 83 0.34 -25.79 23.43
CA ALA A 83 -0.84 -25.09 23.92
C ALA A 83 -1.82 -26.01 24.68
N ASN A 84 -1.73 -27.34 24.50
CA ASN A 84 -2.56 -28.30 25.23
C ASN A 84 -1.99 -28.65 26.62
N ASP A 85 -0.76 -28.23 26.91
CA ASP A 85 -0.13 -28.48 28.19
C ASP A 85 -0.59 -27.43 29.22
N ALA A 86 -1.25 -27.90 30.28
CA ALA A 86 -1.73 -27.06 31.37
C ALA A 86 -0.66 -26.80 32.45
N THR A 87 0.52 -27.41 32.35
CA THR A 87 1.61 -27.28 33.32
C THR A 87 2.23 -25.90 33.23
N LYS A 88 2.30 -25.16 34.35
CA LYS A 88 2.86 -23.81 34.32
C LYS A 88 4.38 -23.85 34.50
N TYR A 89 5.14 -23.84 33.41
CA TYR A 89 6.60 -23.92 33.46
C TYR A 89 7.28 -22.60 33.88
N ALA A 90 6.70 -21.45 33.54
CA ALA A 90 7.21 -20.13 33.91
C ALA A 90 6.11 -19.07 34.06
N GLU A 91 6.48 -17.93 34.65
CA GLU A 91 5.65 -16.74 34.70
C GLU A 91 6.47 -15.46 34.52
N ILE A 92 5.85 -14.44 33.92
CA ILE A 92 6.41 -13.10 33.84
C ILE A 92 6.06 -12.33 35.12
N ILE A 93 7.05 -11.76 35.79
CA ILE A 93 6.90 -10.87 36.94
C ILE A 93 7.34 -9.46 36.54
N GLN A 94 6.48 -8.47 36.76
CA GLN A 94 6.88 -7.07 36.71
C GLN A 94 7.22 -6.55 38.11
N LYS A 95 8.44 -6.03 38.31
CA LYS A 95 8.86 -5.43 39.58
C LYS A 95 8.43 -3.96 39.67
N SER A 96 8.46 -3.38 40.87
CA SER A 96 7.98 -2.01 41.13
C SER A 96 8.75 -0.91 40.38
N ASN A 97 9.92 -1.22 39.85
CA ASN A 97 10.72 -0.32 39.00
C ASN A 97 10.35 -0.39 37.51
N GLY A 98 9.37 -1.22 37.13
CA GLY A 98 8.92 -1.43 35.75
C GLY A 98 9.65 -2.55 35.01
N ASP A 99 10.73 -3.10 35.57
CA ASP A 99 11.48 -4.18 34.94
C ASP A 99 10.70 -5.50 34.94
N TYR A 100 10.81 -6.24 33.83
CA TYR A 100 10.23 -7.57 33.67
C TYR A 100 11.26 -8.65 33.98
N TYR A 101 10.79 -9.74 34.62
CA TYR A 101 11.59 -10.91 34.93
C TYR A 101 10.84 -12.17 34.50
N LEU A 102 11.57 -13.13 33.94
CA LEU A 102 11.13 -14.50 33.78
C LEU A 102 11.39 -15.25 35.10
N LYS A 103 10.34 -15.76 35.74
CA LYS A 103 10.46 -16.66 36.88
C LYS A 103 10.18 -18.09 36.42
N THR A 104 11.18 -18.95 36.54
CA THR A 104 11.08 -20.37 36.15
C THR A 104 10.52 -21.20 37.29
N LEU A 105 9.61 -22.13 36.99
CA LEU A 105 8.85 -22.90 37.98
C LEU A 105 9.12 -24.41 37.86
N GLU A 106 9.00 -24.94 36.65
CA GLU A 106 9.17 -26.37 36.36
C GLU A 106 9.92 -26.57 35.04
N VAL A 107 10.53 -27.76 34.87
CA VAL A 107 11.26 -28.13 33.65
C VAL A 107 10.27 -28.27 32.49
N GLY A 108 10.53 -27.59 31.37
CA GLY A 108 9.67 -27.60 30.19
C GLY A 108 10.08 -26.56 29.14
N GLU A 109 9.27 -26.41 28.10
CA GLU A 109 9.52 -25.46 27.01
C GLU A 109 8.42 -24.40 26.91
N VAL A 110 8.82 -23.14 26.85
CA VAL A 110 7.92 -21.99 26.72
C VAL A 110 8.35 -21.09 25.56
N THR A 111 7.40 -20.37 24.98
CA THR A 111 7.66 -19.23 24.10
C THR A 111 7.53 -17.95 24.91
N ILE A 112 8.56 -17.10 24.81
CA ILE A 112 8.57 -15.77 25.43
C ILE A 112 8.37 -14.75 24.31
N THR A 113 7.39 -13.88 24.49
CA THR A 113 7.05 -12.82 23.54
C THR A 113 7.23 -11.46 24.19
N CYS A 114 7.90 -10.55 23.49
CA CYS A 114 7.87 -9.13 23.80
C CYS A 114 7.08 -8.43 22.70
N ALA A 115 6.10 -7.62 23.08
CA ALA A 115 5.31 -6.82 22.17
C ALA A 115 5.20 -5.38 22.67
N ASN A 116 4.82 -4.44 21.81
CA ASN A 116 4.27 -3.19 22.31
C ASN A 116 2.88 -3.45 22.96
N GLN A 117 2.39 -2.54 23.80
CA GLN A 117 1.07 -2.69 24.45
C GLN A 117 -0.08 -2.82 23.45
N LYS A 118 0.08 -2.26 22.24
CA LYS A 118 -0.84 -2.41 21.12
C LYS A 118 -0.83 -3.82 20.51
N GLY A 119 0.24 -4.60 20.66
CA GLY A 119 0.37 -5.95 20.15
C GLY A 119 0.56 -6.08 18.63
N ASN A 120 0.67 -4.96 17.91
CA ASN A 120 0.89 -4.93 16.46
C ASN A 120 2.38 -5.00 16.07
N VAL A 121 3.30 -4.86 17.04
CA VAL A 121 4.74 -5.12 16.88
C VAL A 121 5.17 -6.09 17.96
N SER A 122 5.75 -7.23 17.57
CA SER A 122 6.16 -8.28 18.50
C SER A 122 7.34 -9.08 17.99
N LYS A 123 8.22 -9.49 18.91
CA LYS A 123 9.24 -10.53 18.69
C LYS A 123 9.09 -11.65 19.70
N LYS A 124 9.52 -12.86 19.32
CA LYS A 124 9.45 -14.06 20.17
C LYS A 124 10.70 -14.92 20.08
N PHE A 125 11.02 -15.63 21.16
CA PHE A 125 12.02 -16.68 21.18
C PHE A 125 11.55 -17.87 22.03
N SER A 126 12.17 -19.03 21.83
CA SER A 126 11.91 -20.24 22.61
C SER A 126 12.81 -20.30 23.84
N ALA A 127 12.27 -20.72 24.97
CA ALA A 127 13.03 -20.88 26.21
C ALA A 127 12.87 -22.31 26.75
N ILE A 128 14.00 -22.97 26.98
CA ILE A 128 14.07 -24.29 27.63
C ILE A 128 14.38 -24.08 29.11
N ILE A 129 13.48 -24.53 29.97
CA ILE A 129 13.65 -24.48 31.41
C ILE A 129 14.21 -25.82 31.87
N TYR A 130 15.41 -25.82 32.45
CA TYR A 130 16.16 -27.04 32.74
C TYR A 130 16.58 -27.15 34.21
N GLU A 131 16.79 -28.39 34.68
CA GLU A 131 17.30 -28.68 36.02
C GLU A 131 18.74 -29.23 35.97
N ASN A 132 18.95 -30.36 35.28
CA ASN A 132 20.23 -31.07 35.23
C ASN A 132 21.12 -30.58 34.08
N GLY A 133 20.57 -30.57 32.87
CA GLY A 133 21.27 -30.09 31.68
C GLY A 133 20.34 -29.85 30.50
N VAL A 134 20.88 -29.23 29.46
CA VAL A 134 20.15 -28.80 28.26
C VAL A 134 21.08 -28.80 27.04
N ILE A 135 20.49 -29.06 25.88
CA ILE A 135 21.12 -28.88 24.56
C ILE A 135 20.48 -27.65 23.92
N LEU A 136 21.29 -26.69 23.51
CA LEU A 136 20.88 -25.54 22.73
C LEU A 136 21.38 -25.71 21.30
N ALA A 137 20.47 -25.59 20.35
CA ALA A 137 20.77 -25.63 18.93
C ALA A 137 20.21 -24.38 18.26
N ASN A 138 21.09 -23.45 17.88
CA ASN A 138 20.70 -22.20 17.23
C ASN A 138 21.37 -22.10 15.85
N PRO A 139 20.69 -21.64 14.80
CA PRO A 139 21.35 -21.38 13.53
C PRO A 139 22.41 -20.28 13.72
N VAL A 140 23.52 -20.35 13.00
CA VAL A 140 24.58 -19.32 13.07
C VAL A 140 24.03 -17.96 12.64
N ILE A 141 23.18 -17.96 11.60
CA ILE A 141 22.42 -16.77 11.21
C ILE A 141 21.10 -16.79 11.99
N LYS A 142 20.93 -15.80 12.86
CA LYS A 142 19.77 -15.67 13.74
C LYS A 142 18.47 -15.61 12.94
N GLY A 143 17.43 -16.30 13.44
CA GLY A 143 16.07 -16.21 12.90
C GLY A 143 15.54 -14.78 12.93
N SER A 144 14.47 -14.52 12.17
CA SER A 144 13.80 -13.21 12.20
C SER A 144 13.16 -12.91 13.57
N GLN A 145 12.78 -13.96 14.30
CA GLN A 145 12.01 -13.91 15.55
C GLN A 145 10.65 -13.20 15.40
N ASN A 146 10.22 -13.01 14.15
CA ASN A 146 9.08 -12.21 13.71
C ASN A 146 8.13 -13.03 12.82
N ASN A 147 8.43 -14.32 12.60
CA ASN A 147 7.69 -15.23 11.74
C ASN A 147 6.25 -15.46 12.25
N ILE A 148 5.30 -15.40 11.33
CA ILE A 148 3.90 -15.78 11.56
C ILE A 148 3.76 -17.29 11.37
N ASP A 149 4.28 -17.81 10.26
CA ASP A 149 4.36 -19.26 10.01
C ASP A 149 5.32 -19.90 11.03
N SER A 150 4.89 -21.02 11.63
CA SER A 150 5.70 -21.75 12.60
C SER A 150 6.78 -22.62 11.94
N MET A 151 6.60 -22.99 10.67
CA MET A 151 7.57 -23.74 9.90
C MET A 151 8.66 -22.80 9.37
N ILE A 152 9.92 -23.17 9.57
CA ILE A 152 11.05 -22.47 8.94
C ILE A 152 11.39 -23.18 7.63
N TYR A 153 11.63 -22.38 6.58
CA TYR A 153 11.97 -22.86 5.25
C TYR A 153 13.46 -22.61 4.95
N TYR A 154 14.10 -23.58 4.32
CA TYR A 154 15.42 -23.47 3.70
C TYR A 154 15.31 -23.84 2.23
N GLY A 155 16.06 -23.16 1.38
CA GLY A 155 16.26 -23.57 -0.01
C GLY A 155 17.09 -24.85 -0.09
N GLU A 156 16.82 -25.65 -1.11
CA GLU A 156 17.65 -26.78 -1.51
C GLU A 156 19.08 -26.36 -1.89
N TYR A 157 19.25 -25.10 -2.33
CA TYR A 157 20.51 -24.55 -2.83
C TYR A 157 20.96 -23.27 -2.13
N ASP A 158 22.28 -23.12 -1.99
CA ASP A 158 22.96 -21.86 -1.73
C ASP A 158 23.60 -21.33 -3.02
N LEU A 159 23.90 -20.03 -3.07
CA LEU A 159 24.67 -19.42 -4.14
C LEU A 159 26.14 -19.25 -3.74
N VAL A 160 27.02 -19.90 -4.49
CA VAL A 160 28.47 -19.71 -4.38
C VAL A 160 28.99 -19.20 -5.71
N ASN A 161 29.40 -17.93 -5.76
CA ASN A 161 29.78 -17.23 -6.99
C ASN A 161 28.66 -17.27 -8.06
N GLN A 162 27.40 -17.02 -7.66
CA GLN A 162 26.22 -17.07 -8.54
C GLN A 162 25.97 -18.43 -9.20
N GLN A 163 26.43 -19.51 -8.57
CA GLN A 163 26.11 -20.88 -8.99
C GLN A 163 25.43 -21.62 -7.85
N LYS A 164 24.32 -22.29 -8.16
CA LYS A 164 23.59 -23.13 -7.21
C LYS A 164 24.47 -24.30 -6.76
N GLN A 165 24.61 -24.46 -5.45
CA GLN A 165 25.22 -25.62 -4.80
C GLN A 165 24.28 -26.10 -3.71
N LYS A 166 24.29 -27.40 -3.42
CA LYS A 166 23.43 -27.94 -2.34
C LYS A 166 23.72 -27.21 -1.04
N ALA A 167 22.65 -26.84 -0.33
CA ALA A 167 22.74 -25.95 0.80
C ALA A 167 23.50 -26.57 1.98
N GLU A 168 24.28 -25.74 2.67
CA GLU A 168 24.93 -26.07 3.94
C GLU A 168 24.47 -25.12 5.03
N ILE A 169 23.80 -25.64 6.05
CA ILE A 169 23.20 -24.84 7.12
C ILE A 169 24.04 -24.99 8.38
N ALA A 170 24.76 -23.92 8.74
CA ALA A 170 25.57 -23.89 9.95
C ALA A 170 24.72 -23.60 11.21
N TYR A 171 24.97 -24.38 12.25
CA TYR A 171 24.41 -24.24 13.59
C TYR A 171 25.50 -23.99 14.61
N GLN A 172 25.09 -23.48 15.77
CA GLN A 172 25.86 -23.41 16.99
C GLN A 172 25.21 -24.35 18.01
N ILE A 173 25.93 -25.40 18.39
CA ILE A 173 25.46 -26.41 19.34
C ILE A 173 26.16 -26.24 20.68
N GLU A 174 25.40 -25.80 21.69
CA GLU A 174 25.91 -25.59 23.04
C GLU A 174 25.22 -26.56 24.02
N THR A 175 25.95 -27.02 25.03
CA THR A 175 25.40 -27.84 26.11
C THR A 175 25.66 -27.18 27.45
N ILE A 176 24.68 -27.28 28.35
CA ILE A 176 24.83 -26.86 29.74
C ILE A 176 24.58 -28.08 30.63
N PRO A 177 25.52 -28.47 31.50
CA PRO A 177 26.88 -27.94 31.61
C PRO A 177 27.78 -28.39 30.42
N VAL A 178 28.83 -27.62 30.13
CA VAL A 178 29.66 -27.75 28.89
C VAL A 178 30.34 -29.13 28.77
N GLU A 179 30.56 -29.83 29.87
CA GLU A 179 31.14 -31.17 29.88
C GLU A 179 30.29 -32.19 29.12
N LEU A 180 28.98 -31.94 28.98
CA LEU A 180 28.07 -32.81 28.25
C LEU A 180 28.32 -32.81 26.74
N GLN A 181 28.98 -31.80 26.17
CA GLN A 181 29.22 -31.68 24.73
C GLN A 181 29.86 -32.95 24.14
N SER A 182 30.83 -33.53 24.86
CA SER A 182 31.55 -34.74 24.42
C SER A 182 30.70 -36.01 24.38
N LEU A 183 29.53 -35.99 25.03
CA LEU A 183 28.60 -37.12 25.13
C LEU A 183 27.43 -37.01 24.15
N LEU A 184 27.27 -35.86 23.49
CA LEU A 184 26.16 -35.57 22.59
C LEU A 184 26.20 -36.50 21.36
N LYS A 185 25.03 -37.00 20.94
CA LYS A 185 24.88 -37.87 19.77
C LYS A 185 23.70 -37.44 18.91
N ILE A 186 23.80 -37.77 17.62
CA ILE A 186 22.67 -37.75 16.69
C ILE A 186 21.83 -38.99 16.98
N LYS A 187 20.59 -38.79 17.40
CA LYS A 187 19.62 -39.84 17.71
C LYS A 187 18.85 -40.26 16.47
N ASP A 188 18.44 -39.28 15.70
CA ASP A 188 17.65 -39.45 14.50
C ASP A 188 17.91 -38.30 13.52
N CYS A 189 17.72 -38.56 12.24
CA CYS A 189 17.96 -37.62 11.15
C CYS A 189 17.15 -38.06 9.93
N SER A 190 16.43 -37.12 9.30
CA SER A 190 15.69 -37.43 8.08
C SER A 190 16.63 -37.78 6.92
N ASP A 191 16.14 -38.61 5.98
CA ASP A 191 16.94 -39.16 4.87
C ASP A 191 17.43 -38.09 3.87
N ASN A 192 16.76 -36.94 3.82
CA ASN A 192 17.04 -35.86 2.87
C ASN A 192 18.15 -34.88 3.32
N ILE A 193 18.72 -35.07 4.52
CA ILE A 193 19.82 -34.27 5.04
C ILE A 193 20.86 -35.15 5.75
N THR A 194 22.05 -34.60 6.00
CA THR A 194 23.02 -35.19 6.94
C THR A 194 23.54 -34.13 7.88
N PHE A 195 23.74 -34.47 9.15
CA PHE A 195 24.28 -33.55 10.15
C PHE A 195 25.67 -33.97 10.63
N SER A 196 26.61 -33.03 10.68
CA SER A 196 27.93 -33.20 11.27
C SER A 196 27.97 -32.55 12.65
N LEU A 197 28.15 -33.34 13.71
CA LEU A 197 28.35 -32.81 15.07
C LEU A 197 29.69 -32.09 15.24
N SER A 198 30.72 -32.42 14.46
CA SER A 198 32.04 -31.78 14.57
C SER A 198 32.09 -30.42 13.88
N ASP A 199 31.39 -30.30 12.75
CA ASP A 199 31.34 -29.08 11.96
C ASP A 199 30.08 -28.25 12.27
N GLU A 200 29.19 -28.80 13.11
CA GLU A 200 27.89 -28.23 13.49
C GLU A 200 27.06 -27.78 12.28
N THR A 201 27.11 -28.57 11.21
CA THR A 201 26.54 -28.20 9.91
C THR A 201 25.60 -29.28 9.38
N ILE A 202 24.46 -28.85 8.85
CA ILE A 202 23.51 -29.68 8.09
C ILE A 202 23.85 -29.55 6.60
N GLN A 203 24.00 -30.68 5.91
CA GLN A 203 24.09 -30.74 4.45
C GLN A 203 22.76 -31.21 3.86
N VAL A 204 22.24 -30.46 2.90
CA VAL A 204 20.97 -30.76 2.22
C VAL A 204 21.22 -31.67 1.02
N HIS A 205 20.46 -32.77 0.90
CA HIS A 205 20.52 -33.69 -0.24
C HIS A 205 19.31 -33.55 -1.14
N ASP A 206 18.11 -33.46 -0.58
CA ASP A 206 16.85 -33.40 -1.32
C ASP A 206 15.82 -32.52 -0.61
N ALA A 207 14.81 -32.06 -1.37
CA ALA A 207 13.68 -31.29 -0.86
C ALA A 207 12.77 -32.11 0.09
N GLY A 208 11.94 -31.41 0.85
CA GLY A 208 10.95 -31.98 1.76
C GLY A 208 11.22 -31.69 3.24
N GLN A 209 10.35 -32.23 4.09
CA GLN A 209 10.42 -32.03 5.54
C GLN A 209 11.70 -32.67 6.10
N ALA A 210 12.50 -31.86 6.79
CA ALA A 210 13.77 -32.26 7.36
C ALA A 210 13.76 -32.13 8.88
N TYR A 211 14.46 -33.04 9.55
CA TYR A 211 14.70 -32.94 10.99
C TYR A 211 15.99 -33.62 11.41
N VAL A 212 16.56 -33.15 12.52
CA VAL A 212 17.64 -33.83 13.24
C VAL A 212 17.38 -33.76 14.74
N THR A 213 17.48 -34.91 15.41
CA THR A 213 17.31 -35.03 16.86
C THR A 213 18.67 -35.28 17.51
N LEU A 214 19.06 -34.40 18.42
CA LEU A 214 20.28 -34.50 19.21
C LEU A 214 19.93 -34.88 20.63
N GLY A 215 20.74 -35.76 21.23
CA GLY A 215 20.43 -36.30 22.55
C GLY A 215 21.56 -37.11 23.16
N TYR A 216 21.25 -37.75 24.29
CA TYR A 216 22.20 -38.58 25.05
C TYR A 216 21.70 -40.01 25.18
N GLU A 217 22.60 -40.99 25.30
CA GLU A 217 22.20 -42.37 25.63
C GLU A 217 21.49 -42.44 26.98
N ASP A 218 21.98 -41.68 27.97
CA ASP A 218 21.34 -41.49 29.26
C ASP A 218 20.43 -40.25 29.20
N THR A 219 19.13 -40.50 29.04
CA THR A 219 18.10 -39.46 28.94
C THR A 219 17.87 -38.71 30.27
N SER A 220 18.54 -39.08 31.36
CA SER A 220 18.49 -38.30 32.61
C SER A 220 19.42 -37.07 32.60
N LEU A 221 20.35 -37.00 31.65
CA LEU A 221 21.32 -35.90 31.54
C LEU A 221 20.68 -34.60 31.02
N ALA A 222 19.89 -34.71 29.96
CA ALA A 222 19.06 -33.64 29.40
C ALA A 222 17.99 -34.23 28.49
N ASN A 223 16.97 -33.42 28.17
CA ASN A 223 15.99 -33.74 27.14
C ASN A 223 16.64 -33.67 25.74
N ASP A 224 16.15 -34.51 24.83
CA ASP A 224 16.53 -34.46 23.42
C ASP A 224 16.01 -33.16 22.78
N VAL A 225 16.78 -32.59 21.86
CA VAL A 225 16.38 -31.42 21.06
C VAL A 225 16.19 -31.84 19.61
N THR A 226 15.09 -31.40 18.99
CA THR A 226 14.84 -31.65 17.57
C THR A 226 14.83 -30.33 16.82
N ILE A 227 15.70 -30.23 15.82
CA ILE A 227 15.68 -29.15 14.83
C ILE A 227 14.77 -29.64 13.69
N GLN A 228 13.76 -28.86 13.33
CA GLN A 228 12.79 -29.21 12.29
C GLN A 228 12.57 -28.02 11.35
N PHE A 229 12.54 -28.30 10.03
CA PHE A 229 12.33 -27.30 8.98
C PHE A 229 11.85 -27.96 7.68
N MET A 230 11.47 -27.14 6.70
CA MET A 230 11.13 -27.57 5.35
C MET A 230 12.25 -27.19 4.37
N VAL A 231 12.71 -28.15 3.56
CA VAL A 231 13.56 -27.85 2.39
C VAL A 231 12.67 -27.64 1.16
N VAL A 232 12.74 -26.46 0.58
CA VAL A 232 11.95 -26.07 -0.60
C VAL A 232 12.64 -26.56 -1.87
N ASP A 233 11.90 -27.32 -2.67
CA ASP A 233 12.35 -27.85 -3.97
C ASP A 233 12.76 -26.71 -4.91
N GLU A 234 13.94 -26.82 -5.52
CA GLU A 234 14.58 -25.78 -6.35
C GLU A 234 14.86 -24.43 -5.64
N GLY A 235 14.51 -24.31 -4.36
CA GLY A 235 14.62 -23.09 -3.57
C GLY A 235 16.07 -22.66 -3.36
N VAL A 236 16.29 -21.35 -3.42
CA VAL A 236 17.60 -20.72 -3.21
C VAL A 236 17.60 -19.93 -1.91
N ASN A 237 18.51 -20.24 -0.99
CA ASN A 237 18.72 -19.45 0.21
C ASN A 237 19.32 -18.08 -0.15
N VAL A 238 18.67 -17.01 0.32
CA VAL A 238 19.07 -15.63 0.04
C VAL A 238 19.72 -15.04 1.29
N TYR A 239 21.05 -14.84 1.22
CA TYR A 239 21.86 -14.31 2.31
C TYR A 239 22.40 -12.90 2.05
N THR A 240 22.48 -12.49 0.78
CA THR A 240 23.02 -11.20 0.35
C THR A 240 22.09 -10.52 -0.66
N TYR A 241 22.28 -9.21 -0.86
CA TYR A 241 21.45 -8.46 -1.81
C TYR A 241 21.68 -8.92 -3.25
N GLN A 242 22.86 -9.44 -3.56
CA GLN A 242 23.18 -9.99 -4.87
C GLN A 242 22.55 -11.37 -5.10
N ASP A 243 22.33 -12.17 -4.03
CA ASP A 243 21.52 -13.40 -4.11
C ASP A 243 20.05 -13.06 -4.36
N LEU A 244 19.55 -12.01 -3.70
CA LEU A 244 18.18 -11.52 -3.90
C LEU A 244 17.98 -11.10 -5.35
N LEU A 245 18.84 -10.24 -5.89
CA LEU A 245 18.79 -9.82 -7.29
C LEU A 245 18.95 -10.99 -8.27
N TYR A 246 19.76 -11.99 -7.94
CA TYR A 246 19.90 -13.20 -8.76
C TYR A 246 18.57 -13.96 -8.86
N CYS A 247 17.85 -14.10 -7.75
CA CYS A 247 16.58 -14.82 -7.74
C CYS A 247 15.44 -14.02 -8.38
N THR A 248 15.53 -12.69 -8.35
CA THR A 248 14.50 -11.77 -8.83
C THR A 248 14.92 -11.13 -10.17
N ASN A 249 15.44 -9.91 -10.14
CA ASN A 249 15.52 -8.99 -11.28
C ASN A 249 16.54 -9.40 -12.34
N GLN A 250 17.49 -10.29 -12.00
CA GLN A 250 18.54 -10.76 -12.92
C GLN A 250 18.22 -12.12 -13.55
N SER A 251 17.23 -12.84 -13.03
CA SER A 251 16.79 -14.11 -13.60
C SER A 251 15.72 -13.87 -14.66
N GLU A 252 15.87 -14.47 -15.84
CA GLU A 252 14.88 -14.35 -16.92
C GLU A 252 13.56 -15.08 -16.58
N GLU A 253 13.66 -16.19 -15.84
CA GLU A 253 12.52 -17.07 -15.49
C GLU A 253 12.17 -17.03 -13.99
N GLY A 254 12.88 -16.19 -13.21
CA GLY A 254 12.83 -16.18 -11.75
C GLY A 254 13.39 -17.44 -11.08
N GLU A 255 13.66 -17.33 -9.79
CA GLU A 255 14.01 -18.46 -8.91
C GLU A 255 13.15 -18.44 -7.66
N ILE A 256 12.90 -19.63 -7.09
CA ILE A 256 12.23 -19.72 -5.79
C ILE A 256 13.19 -19.15 -4.74
N ALA A 257 12.79 -18.07 -4.07
CA ALA A 257 13.63 -17.39 -3.11
C ALA A 257 13.24 -17.77 -1.68
N VAL A 258 14.23 -18.09 -0.84
CA VAL A 258 14.04 -18.38 0.58
C VAL A 258 14.91 -17.43 1.40
N LEU A 259 14.29 -16.41 2.00
CA LEU A 259 15.02 -15.41 2.76
C LEU A 259 15.63 -16.00 4.03
N ARG A 260 16.91 -15.69 4.22
CA ARG A 260 17.66 -16.02 5.45
C ARG A 260 18.13 -14.79 6.21
N LYS A 261 17.84 -13.59 5.71
CA LYS A 261 18.15 -12.30 6.31
C LYS A 261 17.11 -11.26 5.94
N SER A 262 16.97 -10.24 6.79
CA SER A 262 16.24 -9.02 6.45
C SER A 262 17.10 -8.11 5.57
N PHE A 263 16.47 -7.43 4.62
CA PHE A 263 17.05 -6.38 3.80
C PHE A 263 16.45 -5.05 4.21
N GLU A 264 17.21 -4.27 4.96
CA GLU A 264 16.74 -3.07 5.67
C GLU A 264 17.30 -1.76 5.06
N SER A 265 16.73 -0.64 5.49
CA SER A 265 17.30 0.69 5.22
C SER A 265 18.68 0.84 5.86
N ILE A 266 19.48 1.83 5.40
CA ILE A 266 20.80 2.07 6.01
C ILE A 266 20.68 2.34 7.51
N GLU A 267 19.71 3.16 7.92
CA GLU A 267 19.52 3.55 9.33
C GLU A 267 19.18 2.36 10.23
N ASN A 268 18.49 1.34 9.69
CA ASN A 268 18.12 0.15 10.44
C ASN A 268 19.18 -0.95 10.37
N ALA A 269 19.93 -1.04 9.27
CA ALA A 269 20.91 -2.10 9.04
C ALA A 269 22.27 -1.81 9.68
N LEU A 270 22.69 -0.54 9.73
CA LEU A 270 24.04 -0.15 10.14
C LEU A 270 24.05 0.70 11.43
N ASP A 271 25.05 0.48 12.27
CA ASP A 271 25.34 1.33 13.42
C ASP A 271 26.05 2.64 13.00
N SER A 272 26.29 3.54 13.97
CA SER A 272 27.00 4.81 13.73
C SER A 272 28.45 4.66 13.26
N SER A 273 29.02 3.46 13.35
CA SER A 273 30.36 3.10 12.86
C SER A 273 30.32 2.43 11.49
N GLY A 274 29.13 2.21 10.91
CA GLY A 274 28.93 1.56 9.63
C GLY A 274 28.96 0.02 9.68
N ASN A 275 28.91 -0.58 10.87
CA ASN A 275 28.84 -2.04 11.03
C ASN A 275 27.38 -2.50 11.07
N LYS A 276 27.13 -3.74 10.64
CA LYS A 276 25.80 -4.36 10.76
C LYS A 276 25.38 -4.47 12.22
N VAL A 277 24.13 -4.10 12.51
CA VAL A 277 23.59 -4.16 13.87
C VAL A 277 23.33 -5.60 14.33
N GLU A 278 22.93 -6.49 13.42
CA GLU A 278 22.74 -7.93 13.66
C GLU A 278 23.24 -8.75 12.45
N ASN A 279 23.59 -10.02 12.65
CA ASN A 279 24.19 -10.86 11.61
C ASN A 279 23.18 -11.36 10.54
N ASN A 280 21.89 -11.21 10.83
CA ASN A 280 20.76 -11.57 9.98
C ASN A 280 20.16 -10.36 9.24
N ILE A 281 20.88 -9.24 9.15
CA ILE A 281 20.46 -8.02 8.44
C ILE A 281 21.48 -7.64 7.37
N GLU A 282 20.98 -7.26 6.20
CA GLU A 282 21.71 -6.67 5.07
C GLU A 282 21.07 -5.32 4.70
N VAL A 283 21.83 -4.46 4.01
CA VAL A 283 21.28 -3.23 3.40
C VAL A 283 20.57 -3.60 2.11
N PHE A 284 19.38 -3.07 1.88
CA PHE A 284 18.73 -3.13 0.57
C PHE A 284 19.38 -2.10 -0.39
N GLY A 285 20.04 -2.59 -1.44
CA GLY A 285 20.74 -1.77 -2.44
C GLY A 285 22.27 -1.85 -2.37
N THR A 286 22.93 -1.69 -3.52
CA THR A 286 24.40 -1.52 -3.55
C THR A 286 24.78 -0.08 -3.21
N TYR A 287 25.13 0.16 -1.95
CA TYR A 287 25.50 1.48 -1.43
C TYR A 287 27.00 1.77 -1.51
N HIS A 288 27.36 2.93 -2.05
CA HIS A 288 28.73 3.43 -2.15
C HIS A 288 29.03 4.49 -1.08
N GLN A 289 29.54 4.07 0.08
CA GLN A 289 29.82 4.94 1.24
C GLN A 289 30.66 6.19 0.91
N ASN A 290 31.59 6.11 -0.04
CA ASN A 290 32.48 7.23 -0.38
C ASN A 290 31.77 8.36 -1.15
N SER A 291 30.70 8.05 -1.88
CA SER A 291 29.95 9.00 -2.69
C SER A 291 28.53 9.25 -2.18
N ASP A 292 28.06 8.46 -1.21
CA ASP A 292 26.70 8.50 -0.69
C ASP A 292 25.64 8.29 -1.79
N THR A 293 25.87 7.26 -2.62
CA THR A 293 25.06 6.94 -3.81
C THR A 293 24.74 5.46 -3.91
N TYR A 294 23.68 5.14 -4.65
CA TYR A 294 23.25 3.77 -4.96
C TYR A 294 23.33 3.45 -6.45
N ASP A 295 23.44 2.16 -6.79
CA ASP A 295 23.41 1.65 -8.18
C ASP A 295 22.00 1.27 -8.69
N PHE A 296 20.94 1.64 -7.97
CA PHE A 296 19.56 1.20 -8.24
C PHE A 296 19.12 1.29 -9.70
N ALA A 297 19.57 2.29 -10.46
CA ALA A 297 19.21 2.45 -11.87
C ALA A 297 19.51 1.20 -12.74
N LYS A 298 20.48 0.36 -12.35
CA LYS A 298 20.85 -0.89 -13.01
C LYS A 298 20.28 -2.13 -12.33
N GLU A 299 19.70 -1.98 -11.15
CA GLU A 299 19.26 -3.08 -10.29
C GLU A 299 17.74 -3.26 -10.34
N VAL A 300 16.98 -2.18 -10.60
CA VAL A 300 15.51 -2.22 -10.73
C VAL A 300 15.06 -2.88 -12.03
N TYR A 301 13.89 -3.51 -11.97
CA TYR A 301 13.17 -3.97 -13.15
C TYR A 301 12.27 -2.86 -13.71
N ARG A 302 12.01 -2.90 -15.02
CA ARG A 302 11.17 -1.92 -15.73
C ARG A 302 10.27 -2.66 -16.71
N PHE A 303 9.01 -2.27 -16.74
CA PHE A 303 8.04 -2.77 -17.72
C PHE A 303 7.11 -1.65 -18.16
N GLU A 304 6.52 -1.84 -19.33
CA GLU A 304 5.49 -0.94 -19.84
C GLU A 304 4.22 -1.09 -19.00
N THR A 305 3.64 0.03 -18.58
CA THR A 305 2.44 0.07 -17.74
C THR A 305 1.30 -0.75 -18.34
N THR A 306 0.68 -1.58 -17.51
CA THR A 306 -0.48 -2.42 -17.89
C THR A 306 -1.79 -1.65 -17.88
N TYR A 307 -1.78 -0.44 -17.30
CA TYR A 307 -2.95 0.43 -17.22
C TYR A 307 -3.23 1.15 -18.56
N ASN A 308 -4.40 1.77 -18.70
CA ASN A 308 -4.81 2.45 -19.93
C ASN A 308 -3.82 3.57 -20.34
N GLN A 309 -3.22 3.42 -21.53
CA GLN A 309 -2.18 4.31 -22.07
C GLN A 309 -2.66 5.32 -23.11
N GLU A 310 -3.96 5.38 -23.43
CA GLU A 310 -4.48 6.21 -24.54
C GLU A 310 -4.10 7.69 -24.39
N TYR A 311 -4.13 8.21 -23.16
CA TYR A 311 -3.69 9.57 -22.86
C TYR A 311 -2.19 9.77 -23.13
N ILE A 312 -1.33 8.89 -22.59
CA ILE A 312 0.13 8.98 -22.73
C ILE A 312 0.52 8.90 -24.19
N GLN A 313 -0.13 8.03 -24.97
CA GLN A 313 0.11 7.89 -26.41
C GLN A 313 -0.24 9.18 -27.16
N GLN A 314 -1.44 9.74 -26.95
CA GLN A 314 -1.86 11.00 -27.58
C GLN A 314 -0.95 12.18 -27.17
N TRP A 315 -0.56 12.25 -25.89
CA TRP A 315 0.36 13.29 -25.40
C TRP A 315 1.75 13.17 -26.04
N ASN A 316 2.30 11.96 -26.11
CA ASN A 316 3.63 11.75 -26.67
C ASN A 316 3.67 12.02 -28.19
N GLU A 317 2.60 11.67 -28.91
CA GLU A 317 2.44 12.07 -30.32
C GLU A 317 2.42 13.60 -30.46
N PHE A 318 1.62 14.29 -29.63
CA PHE A 318 1.59 15.75 -29.60
C PHE A 318 2.96 16.37 -29.30
N ALA A 319 3.64 15.92 -28.23
CA ALA A 319 4.94 16.43 -27.81
C ALA A 319 6.04 16.18 -28.87
N SER A 320 5.95 15.09 -29.63
CA SER A 320 6.89 14.80 -30.72
C SER A 320 6.88 15.84 -31.85
N THR A 321 5.78 16.57 -32.00
CA THR A 321 5.60 17.61 -33.02
C THR A 321 5.67 19.04 -32.47
N HIS A 322 5.77 19.21 -31.14
CA HIS A 322 5.79 20.50 -30.46
C HIS A 322 6.95 20.60 -29.47
N SER A 323 8.06 21.23 -29.87
CA SER A 323 9.33 21.27 -29.13
C SER A 323 9.28 21.87 -27.72
N ASP A 324 8.23 22.61 -27.39
CA ASP A 324 8.04 23.26 -26.08
C ASP A 324 7.45 22.32 -25.01
N TYR A 325 7.15 21.08 -25.39
CA TYR A 325 6.58 20.03 -24.54
C TYR A 325 7.49 18.80 -24.52
N GLN A 326 7.45 18.07 -23.41
CA GLN A 326 8.23 16.84 -23.24
C GLN A 326 7.30 15.63 -23.21
N PRO A 327 7.76 14.45 -23.70
CA PRO A 327 7.02 13.21 -23.55
C PRO A 327 6.97 12.78 -22.08
N ILE A 328 6.01 11.92 -21.76
CA ILE A 328 5.89 11.23 -20.47
C ILE A 328 6.30 9.77 -20.69
N THR A 329 6.95 9.18 -19.70
CA THR A 329 7.25 7.74 -19.71
C THR A 329 5.95 6.92 -19.58
N ASN A 330 5.93 5.74 -20.20
CA ASN A 330 4.92 4.71 -19.95
C ASN A 330 5.51 3.51 -19.17
N GLU A 331 6.73 3.63 -18.63
CA GLU A 331 7.36 2.57 -17.86
C GLU A 331 7.08 2.72 -16.36
N ALA A 332 6.74 1.60 -15.71
CA ALA A 332 6.75 1.46 -14.26
C ALA A 332 8.10 0.88 -13.78
N ILE A 333 8.58 1.34 -12.63
CA ILE A 333 9.82 0.88 -12.00
C ILE A 333 9.48 -0.08 -10.86
N VAL A 334 10.23 -1.18 -10.77
CA VAL A 334 10.02 -2.25 -9.80
C VAL A 334 11.29 -2.51 -8.99
N ALA A 335 11.18 -2.55 -7.66
CA ALA A 335 12.32 -2.90 -6.80
C ALA A 335 12.68 -4.39 -6.90
N LEU A 336 11.69 -5.29 -6.81
CA LEU A 336 11.84 -6.73 -6.96
C LEU A 336 10.80 -7.31 -7.92
N HIS A 337 11.25 -7.99 -8.97
CA HIS A 337 10.40 -8.73 -9.92
C HIS A 337 10.40 -10.22 -9.56
N ILE A 338 9.24 -10.72 -9.14
CA ILE A 338 9.05 -12.06 -8.57
C ILE A 338 8.25 -12.90 -9.56
N GLN A 339 8.82 -14.02 -10.01
CA GLN A 339 8.18 -14.90 -11.02
C GLN A 339 7.93 -16.33 -10.50
N LYS A 340 8.36 -16.64 -9.28
CA LYS A 340 8.20 -17.93 -8.60
C LYS A 340 7.95 -17.72 -7.10
N ASP A 341 7.69 -18.80 -6.38
CA ASP A 341 7.43 -18.79 -4.94
C ASP A 341 8.49 -18.02 -4.15
N PHE A 342 8.05 -17.37 -3.08
CA PHE A 342 8.88 -16.53 -2.24
C PHE A 342 8.58 -16.78 -0.76
N TYR A 343 9.55 -17.33 -0.04
CA TYR A 343 9.45 -17.69 1.37
C TYR A 343 10.25 -16.70 2.23
N GLY A 344 9.56 -15.91 3.05
CA GLY A 344 10.15 -14.82 3.82
C GLY A 344 10.69 -15.21 5.20
N ASN A 345 10.21 -16.29 5.83
CA ASN A 345 10.56 -16.69 7.21
C ASN A 345 10.43 -15.55 8.25
N GLY A 346 9.54 -14.58 8.01
CA GLY A 346 9.32 -13.40 8.84
C GLY A 346 10.39 -12.32 8.71
N TYR A 347 11.38 -12.49 7.81
CA TYR A 347 12.37 -11.47 7.50
C TYR A 347 11.75 -10.28 6.75
N THR A 348 12.37 -9.10 6.92
CA THR A 348 11.87 -7.85 6.36
C THR A 348 12.51 -7.54 5.01
N LEU A 349 11.72 -7.03 4.07
CA LEU A 349 12.16 -6.32 2.87
C LEU A 349 11.75 -4.85 3.00
N ASN A 350 12.74 -3.96 3.12
CA ASN A 350 12.53 -2.52 3.28
C ASN A 350 13.14 -1.76 2.11
N PHE A 351 12.28 -1.16 1.28
CA PHE A 351 12.72 -0.45 0.09
C PHE A 351 13.00 1.04 0.32
N HIS A 352 13.10 1.50 1.59
CA HIS A 352 13.22 2.92 1.94
C HIS A 352 14.29 3.65 1.12
N ASN A 353 15.48 3.04 1.01
CA ASN A 353 16.61 3.63 0.30
C ASN A 353 16.34 3.87 -1.20
N LEU A 354 15.42 3.12 -1.83
CA LEU A 354 15.05 3.26 -3.24
C LEU A 354 13.84 4.18 -3.42
N THR A 355 12.81 3.99 -2.59
CA THR A 355 11.48 4.56 -2.83
C THR A 355 11.26 5.90 -2.13
N TYR A 356 11.94 6.14 -1.00
CA TYR A 356 11.72 7.34 -0.20
C TYR A 356 12.48 8.54 -0.80
N PRO A 357 11.88 9.74 -0.82
CA PRO A 357 12.55 10.92 -1.35
C PRO A 357 13.84 11.27 -0.57
N TYR A 358 14.84 11.81 -1.28
CA TYR A 358 16.16 12.08 -0.70
C TYR A 358 16.32 13.51 -0.14
N ASP A 359 15.28 14.32 -0.19
CA ASP A 359 15.27 15.70 0.32
C ASP A 359 14.05 15.94 1.22
N GLU A 360 14.07 17.02 1.99
CA GLU A 360 13.00 17.45 2.88
C GLU A 360 12.68 18.94 2.63
N LYS A 361 11.40 19.27 2.53
CA LYS A 361 10.94 20.67 2.46
C LYS A 361 10.18 21.05 3.72
N GLN A 362 10.40 22.29 4.18
CA GLN A 362 9.66 22.87 5.28
C GLN A 362 8.32 23.41 4.77
N VAL A 363 7.20 22.93 5.32
CA VAL A 363 5.84 23.37 4.98
C VAL A 363 5.17 23.93 6.23
N THR A 364 4.39 24.99 6.06
CA THR A 364 3.61 25.61 7.15
C THR A 364 2.13 25.54 6.79
N ASP A 365 1.31 24.99 7.68
CA ASP A 365 -0.14 24.89 7.48
C ASP A 365 -0.85 26.24 7.69
N SER A 366 -2.16 26.26 7.41
CA SER A 366 -3.04 27.43 7.61
C SER A 366 -3.15 27.89 9.07
N SER A 367 -2.77 27.03 10.01
CA SER A 367 -2.75 27.31 11.46
C SER A 367 -1.40 27.83 11.95
N GLY A 368 -0.39 27.92 11.06
CA GLY A 368 0.96 28.40 11.37
C GLY A 368 1.90 27.33 11.93
N ASN A 369 1.50 26.05 11.95
CA ASN A 369 2.37 24.95 12.36
C ASN A 369 3.29 24.57 11.21
N THR A 370 4.55 24.30 11.51
CA THR A 370 5.54 23.93 10.50
C THR A 370 6.00 22.49 10.69
N GLN A 371 6.03 21.71 9.61
CA GLN A 371 6.67 20.39 9.57
C GLN A 371 7.59 20.23 8.37
N TYR A 372 8.53 19.29 8.46
CA TYR A 372 9.31 18.82 7.33
C TYR A 372 8.55 17.68 6.66
N VAL A 373 8.39 17.78 5.35
CA VAL A 373 7.79 16.73 4.51
C VAL A 373 8.78 16.30 3.43
N PRO A 374 8.74 15.05 2.96
CA PRO A 374 9.64 14.58 1.92
C PRO A 374 9.51 15.37 0.62
N ALA A 375 10.63 15.54 -0.08
CA ALA A 375 10.72 16.23 -1.35
C ALA A 375 11.64 15.47 -2.32
N LEU A 376 11.23 15.40 -3.58
CA LEU A 376 11.99 14.72 -4.63
C LEU A 376 13.24 15.52 -5.02
N ARG A 377 14.38 14.85 -5.06
CA ARG A 377 15.62 15.28 -5.72
C ARG A 377 15.64 14.79 -7.17
N GLU A 378 16.51 15.33 -8.02
CA GLU A 378 16.59 14.96 -9.46
C GLU A 378 16.90 13.46 -9.68
N ASP A 379 17.68 12.85 -8.80
CA ASP A 379 18.14 11.46 -8.89
C ASP A 379 17.24 10.44 -8.15
N ASN A 380 16.11 10.86 -7.59
CA ASN A 380 15.08 9.92 -7.15
C ASN A 380 14.49 9.19 -8.35
N LEU A 381 14.46 7.85 -8.28
CA LEU A 381 13.83 7.00 -9.30
C LEU A 381 12.31 6.93 -9.12
N PHE A 382 11.85 6.74 -7.89
CA PHE A 382 10.43 6.77 -7.56
C PHE A 382 9.96 8.21 -7.49
N ARG A 383 9.01 8.56 -8.36
CA ARG A 383 8.50 9.94 -8.53
C ARG A 383 6.98 10.05 -8.42
N GLY A 384 6.32 8.96 -8.05
CA GLY A 384 4.88 8.83 -8.00
C GLY A 384 4.27 8.27 -9.29
N PRO A 385 2.92 8.21 -9.34
CA PRO A 385 2.21 7.46 -10.38
C PRO A 385 2.29 8.10 -11.76
N LEU A 386 2.12 7.25 -12.77
CA LEU A 386 1.89 7.68 -14.14
C LEU A 386 0.50 8.35 -14.26
N PRO A 387 0.34 9.38 -15.11
CA PRO A 387 -0.96 10.02 -15.30
C PRO A 387 -1.88 9.12 -16.13
N PHE A 388 -3.07 8.82 -15.60
CA PHE A 388 -4.17 8.30 -16.42
C PHE A 388 -4.67 9.37 -17.40
N TYR A 389 -4.86 10.58 -16.86
CA TYR A 389 -5.32 11.74 -17.60
C TYR A 389 -4.80 12.99 -16.91
N SER A 390 -4.36 13.97 -17.69
CA SER A 390 -4.04 15.30 -17.18
C SER A 390 -4.63 16.39 -18.06
N LEU A 391 -5.35 17.31 -17.42
CA LEU A 391 -5.76 18.57 -18.02
C LEU A 391 -4.61 19.58 -17.86
N GLY A 392 -3.95 19.91 -18.96
CA GLY A 392 -2.81 20.83 -18.99
C GLY A 392 -1.50 20.14 -19.35
N ASP A 393 -0.36 20.83 -19.14
CA ASP A 393 0.97 20.28 -19.40
C ASP A 393 1.44 19.41 -18.22
N PRO A 394 1.41 18.06 -18.32
CA PRO A 394 1.71 17.14 -17.22
C PRO A 394 3.14 17.24 -16.71
N ASN A 395 4.07 17.80 -17.48
CA ASN A 395 5.47 17.94 -17.07
C ASN A 395 5.79 19.28 -16.41
N ASN A 396 4.88 20.26 -16.45
CA ASN A 396 5.17 21.62 -15.99
C ASN A 396 4.02 22.32 -15.28
N MET A 397 2.81 22.27 -15.83
CA MET A 397 1.62 22.92 -15.24
C MET A 397 0.37 22.04 -15.46
N PRO A 398 0.27 20.86 -14.82
CA PRO A 398 -0.96 20.11 -14.81
C PRO A 398 -1.98 20.84 -13.95
N LEU A 399 -3.11 21.25 -14.53
CA LEU A 399 -4.19 21.88 -13.76
C LEU A 399 -4.88 20.86 -12.86
N ILE A 400 -5.19 19.69 -13.41
CA ILE A 400 -5.76 18.55 -12.71
C ILE A 400 -5.19 17.28 -13.35
N THR A 401 -4.76 16.33 -12.52
CA THR A 401 -4.27 15.01 -12.98
C THR A 401 -4.96 13.91 -12.21
N ALA A 402 -5.55 12.95 -12.93
CA ALA A 402 -5.96 11.66 -12.39
C ALA A 402 -4.78 10.69 -12.49
N LEU A 403 -4.41 10.07 -11.38
CA LEU A 403 -3.24 9.21 -11.26
C LEU A 403 -3.62 7.74 -11.57
N GLY A 404 -2.73 7.03 -12.28
CA GLY A 404 -2.87 5.63 -12.67
C GLY A 404 -1.88 4.72 -11.94
N GLN A 405 -1.25 3.79 -12.67
CA GLN A 405 -0.27 2.85 -12.11
C GLN A 405 0.96 3.58 -11.56
N ASP A 406 1.45 3.13 -10.40
CA ASP A 406 2.65 3.67 -9.74
C ASP A 406 3.81 2.67 -9.84
N ASN A 407 5.00 3.12 -9.45
CA ASN A 407 6.15 2.26 -9.21
C ASN A 407 5.87 1.28 -8.07
N ILE A 408 6.56 0.15 -8.07
CA ILE A 408 6.21 -1.01 -7.25
C ILE A 408 7.42 -1.48 -6.45
N GLY A 409 7.22 -1.81 -5.17
CA GLY A 409 8.21 -2.50 -4.36
C GLY A 409 8.41 -3.93 -4.86
N MET A 410 7.40 -4.78 -4.70
CA MET A 410 7.42 -6.18 -5.11
C MET A 410 6.35 -6.46 -6.18
N TYR A 411 6.79 -6.76 -7.41
CA TYR A 411 5.90 -7.09 -8.52
C TYR A 411 5.88 -8.61 -8.71
N VAL A 412 4.74 -9.24 -8.41
CA VAL A 412 4.53 -10.67 -8.57
C VAL A 412 3.90 -10.91 -9.94
N HIS A 413 4.69 -11.44 -10.85
CA HIS A 413 4.33 -11.58 -12.27
C HIS A 413 4.51 -13.03 -12.71
N GLY A 414 3.39 -13.67 -13.06
CA GLY A 414 3.31 -15.09 -13.38
C GLY A 414 2.12 -15.73 -12.69
N ASN A 415 1.94 -17.05 -12.86
CA ASN A 415 0.79 -17.77 -12.32
C ASN A 415 1.23 -18.80 -11.28
N GLN A 416 0.33 -19.18 -10.37
CA GLN A 416 0.55 -20.24 -9.38
C GLN A 416 1.75 -19.98 -8.46
N ILE A 417 1.89 -18.74 -7.99
CA ILE A 417 2.99 -18.29 -7.12
C ILE A 417 2.48 -18.16 -5.68
N THR A 418 3.25 -18.67 -4.73
CA THR A 418 3.01 -18.50 -3.30
C THR A 418 4.02 -17.52 -2.68
N ILE A 419 3.52 -16.49 -2.03
CA ILE A 419 4.29 -15.57 -1.17
C ILE A 419 3.94 -15.90 0.28
N ASN A 420 4.89 -16.44 1.05
CA ASN A 420 4.66 -16.89 2.42
C ASN A 420 5.54 -16.16 3.44
N ASP A 421 4.95 -15.69 4.52
CA ASP A 421 5.63 -15.17 5.71
C ASP A 421 6.67 -14.08 5.40
N VAL A 422 6.31 -13.12 4.55
CA VAL A 422 7.15 -11.97 4.19
C VAL A 422 6.69 -10.72 4.95
N TYR A 423 7.62 -9.92 5.44
CA TYR A 423 7.33 -8.55 5.88
C TYR A 423 7.88 -7.54 4.86
N VAL A 424 7.01 -6.89 4.08
CA VAL A 424 7.41 -5.92 3.04
C VAL A 424 6.98 -4.51 3.42
N LYS A 425 7.89 -3.55 3.33
CA LYS A 425 7.59 -2.11 3.46
C LYS A 425 8.33 -1.28 2.42
N ASN A 426 7.66 -0.27 1.86
CA ASN A 426 8.34 0.63 0.91
C ASN A 426 9.21 1.66 1.61
N CYS A 427 8.85 2.10 2.82
CA CYS A 427 9.66 3.03 3.59
C CYS A 427 9.60 2.79 5.09
N ASP A 428 10.59 3.31 5.81
CA ASP A 428 10.47 3.55 7.24
C ASP A 428 9.48 4.70 7.49
N PHE A 429 8.24 4.32 7.81
CA PHE A 429 7.15 5.27 7.97
C PHE A 429 7.31 6.09 9.25
N GLY A 430 6.99 7.37 9.13
CA GLY A 430 6.96 8.31 10.25
C GLY A 430 5.55 8.39 10.82
N ASN A 431 5.06 9.60 11.02
CA ASN A 431 3.70 9.83 11.55
C ASN A 431 2.82 10.64 10.60
N ASN A 432 3.22 10.84 9.34
CA ASN A 432 2.53 11.71 8.40
C ASN A 432 2.25 10.97 7.10
N LEU A 433 0.99 10.89 6.67
CA LEU A 433 0.60 10.22 5.42
C LEU A 433 1.30 10.80 4.18
N ALA A 434 1.69 12.09 4.20
CA ALA A 434 2.46 12.69 3.10
C ALA A 434 3.83 12.00 2.87
N ASN A 435 4.34 11.27 3.87
CA ASN A 435 5.55 10.45 3.71
C ASN A 435 5.36 9.31 2.69
N LEU A 436 4.11 8.98 2.34
CA LEU A 436 3.74 7.91 1.43
C LEU A 436 3.37 8.40 0.01
N ASP A 437 3.51 9.70 -0.28
CA ASP A 437 3.05 10.28 -1.55
C ASP A 437 3.80 9.74 -2.80
N TYR A 438 5.08 9.39 -2.62
CA TYR A 438 6.01 9.03 -3.70
C TYR A 438 6.56 7.60 -3.61
N VAL A 439 6.25 6.86 -2.53
CA VAL A 439 6.89 5.57 -2.24
C VAL A 439 6.35 4.41 -3.09
N GLY A 440 5.33 4.64 -3.91
CA GLY A 440 4.76 3.62 -4.80
C GLY A 440 3.86 2.59 -4.11
N THR A 441 3.50 1.54 -4.85
CA THR A 441 2.74 0.39 -4.34
C THR A 441 3.68 -0.61 -3.67
N VAL A 442 3.29 -1.21 -2.53
CA VAL A 442 4.18 -2.18 -1.83
C VAL A 442 4.28 -3.48 -2.60
N MET A 443 3.13 -4.05 -2.96
CA MET A 443 3.04 -5.28 -3.74
C MET A 443 2.01 -5.12 -4.87
N GLU A 444 2.37 -5.51 -6.09
CA GLU A 444 1.44 -5.57 -7.21
C GLU A 444 1.42 -6.99 -7.79
N ILE A 445 0.22 -7.54 -7.96
CA ILE A 445 -0.04 -8.88 -8.47
C ILE A 445 -0.50 -8.78 -9.93
N ASP A 446 0.17 -9.54 -10.79
CA ASP A 446 -0.14 -9.70 -12.21
C ASP A 446 -0.02 -11.17 -12.62
N GLY A 447 -1.13 -11.89 -12.41
CA GLY A 447 -1.30 -13.28 -12.83
C GLY A 447 -2.29 -14.05 -11.97
N ASP A 448 -2.56 -15.29 -12.39
CA ASP A 448 -3.65 -16.10 -11.87
C ASP A 448 -3.17 -17.10 -10.80
N GLY A 449 -4.04 -17.38 -9.83
CA GLY A 449 -3.83 -18.39 -8.80
C GLY A 449 -2.68 -18.05 -7.84
N ILE A 450 -2.53 -16.77 -7.52
CA ILE A 450 -1.50 -16.27 -6.61
C ILE A 450 -2.00 -16.38 -5.17
N THR A 451 -1.13 -16.82 -4.26
CA THR A 451 -1.42 -16.87 -2.82
C THR A 451 -0.44 -15.98 -2.07
N VAL A 452 -0.95 -15.02 -1.30
CA VAL A 452 -0.18 -14.24 -0.34
C VAL A 452 -0.66 -14.62 1.04
N GLN A 453 0.20 -15.25 1.84
CA GLN A 453 -0.21 -15.77 3.13
C GLN A 453 0.78 -15.49 4.25
N ASN A 454 0.28 -15.44 5.49
CA ASN A 454 1.06 -15.23 6.72
C ASN A 454 1.95 -13.98 6.67
N SER A 455 1.58 -12.98 5.86
CA SER A 455 2.48 -11.89 5.47
C SER A 455 2.05 -10.55 6.05
N ARG A 456 3.01 -9.64 6.17
CA ARG A 456 2.80 -8.25 6.58
C ARG A 456 3.23 -7.33 5.45
N LEU A 457 2.34 -6.46 5.01
CA LEU A 457 2.61 -5.50 3.94
C LEU A 457 2.28 -4.10 4.44
N SER A 458 3.20 -3.15 4.32
CA SER A 458 2.95 -1.81 4.86
C SER A 458 3.67 -0.65 4.18
N ASN A 459 3.20 0.55 4.51
CA ASN A 459 3.86 1.82 4.21
C ASN A 459 3.95 2.08 2.70
N GLY A 460 2.81 2.04 2.01
CA GLY A 460 2.72 2.30 0.58
C GLY A 460 1.83 3.49 0.23
N LYS A 461 1.92 3.96 -1.01
CA LYS A 461 0.83 4.78 -1.57
C LYS A 461 -0.45 3.94 -1.64
N ASN A 462 -0.31 2.75 -2.19
CA ASN A 462 -1.19 1.62 -1.99
C ASN A 462 -0.39 0.46 -1.40
N VAL A 463 -0.98 -0.37 -0.54
CA VAL A 463 -0.25 -1.54 0.00
C VAL A 463 -0.25 -2.68 -1.02
N LEU A 464 -1.41 -3.15 -1.46
CA LEU A 464 -1.52 -4.21 -2.46
C LEU A 464 -2.37 -3.76 -3.65
N ARG A 465 -1.90 -4.04 -4.87
CA ARG A 465 -2.68 -3.88 -6.10
C ARG A 465 -2.82 -5.19 -6.84
N SER A 466 -3.98 -5.43 -7.43
CA SER A 466 -4.26 -6.63 -8.23
C SER A 466 -5.24 -6.29 -9.34
N PHE A 467 -4.76 -6.27 -10.57
CA PHE A 467 -5.57 -5.95 -11.75
C PHE A 467 -5.57 -7.14 -12.71
N SER A 468 -6.74 -7.47 -13.25
CA SER A 468 -6.88 -8.53 -14.26
C SER A 468 -6.32 -9.91 -13.83
N SER A 469 -6.39 -10.21 -12.53
CA SER A 469 -5.83 -11.43 -11.93
C SER A 469 -6.95 -12.29 -11.33
N MET A 470 -7.02 -13.55 -11.72
CA MET A 470 -8.01 -14.51 -11.24
C MET A 470 -7.49 -15.35 -10.08
N ASP A 471 -8.37 -15.69 -9.17
CA ASP A 471 -8.16 -16.65 -8.09
C ASP A 471 -7.00 -16.26 -7.15
N LEU A 472 -6.87 -14.96 -6.86
CA LEU A 472 -5.94 -14.44 -5.85
C LEU A 472 -6.47 -14.77 -4.44
N LEU A 473 -5.63 -15.40 -3.62
CA LEU A 473 -5.89 -15.61 -2.19
C LEU A 473 -4.98 -14.73 -1.35
N ILE A 474 -5.58 -13.89 -0.49
CA ILE A 474 -4.88 -13.18 0.59
C ILE A 474 -5.33 -13.80 1.91
N ASP A 475 -4.42 -14.46 2.60
CA ASP A 475 -4.76 -15.29 3.75
C ASP A 475 -3.91 -14.99 4.98
N ASN A 476 -4.55 -14.81 6.13
CA ASN A 476 -3.89 -14.61 7.41
C ASN A 476 -2.81 -13.50 7.36
N CYS A 477 -3.12 -12.38 6.72
CA CYS A 477 -2.19 -11.27 6.50
C CYS A 477 -2.52 -10.04 7.36
N LEU A 478 -1.55 -9.13 7.49
CA LEU A 478 -1.75 -7.78 8.00
C LEU A 478 -1.32 -6.75 6.94
N LEU A 479 -2.26 -5.92 6.51
CA LEU A 479 -2.00 -4.80 5.61
C LEU A 479 -2.14 -3.49 6.41
N SER A 480 -1.07 -2.69 6.46
CA SER A 480 -1.02 -1.50 7.32
C SER A 480 -0.47 -0.26 6.63
N TYR A 481 -1.00 0.91 6.97
CA TYR A 481 -0.50 2.23 6.57
C TYR A 481 -0.40 2.43 5.05
N SER A 482 -1.48 2.93 4.47
CA SER A 482 -1.49 3.38 3.07
C SER A 482 -1.80 4.87 2.93
N ARG A 483 -1.21 5.53 1.94
CA ARG A 483 -1.63 6.88 1.53
C ARG A 483 -3.08 6.93 1.06
N ASN A 484 -3.48 5.92 0.28
CA ASN A 484 -4.79 5.83 -0.36
C ASN A 484 -5.54 4.59 0.13
N PHE A 485 -5.11 3.41 -0.32
CA PHE A 485 -5.79 2.14 -0.08
C PHE A 485 -4.85 1.03 0.39
N LEU A 486 -5.35 0.15 1.25
CA LEU A 486 -4.61 -1.05 1.63
C LEU A 486 -4.68 -2.10 0.51
N ILE A 487 -5.83 -2.28 -0.12
CA ILE A 487 -6.00 -3.05 -1.36
C ILE A 487 -6.67 -2.19 -2.41
N MET A 488 -6.17 -2.26 -3.64
CA MET A 488 -6.82 -1.68 -4.81
C MET A 488 -6.87 -2.72 -5.93
N THR A 489 -8.07 -3.05 -6.40
CA THR A 489 -8.30 -4.08 -7.41
C THR A 489 -9.26 -3.62 -8.50
N GLY A 490 -9.06 -4.11 -9.72
CA GLY A 490 -9.85 -3.75 -10.89
C GLY A 490 -9.48 -4.57 -12.12
N ALA A 491 -9.89 -4.11 -13.28
CA ALA A 491 -9.53 -4.70 -14.57
C ALA A 491 -8.79 -3.67 -15.43
N ASN A 492 -7.70 -4.09 -16.04
CA ASN A 492 -7.02 -3.33 -17.09
C ASN A 492 -7.83 -3.36 -18.40
N GLU A 493 -8.67 -4.38 -18.60
CA GLU A 493 -9.58 -4.46 -19.74
C GLU A 493 -10.83 -3.61 -19.55
N TYR A 494 -11.26 -3.00 -20.66
CA TYR A 494 -12.47 -2.22 -20.75
C TYR A 494 -13.01 -2.24 -22.18
N GLU A 495 -14.31 -1.97 -22.33
CA GLU A 495 -14.95 -1.83 -23.63
C GLU A 495 -15.02 -0.35 -24.03
N LYS A 496 -14.52 -0.05 -25.24
CA LYS A 496 -14.61 1.30 -25.80
C LYS A 496 -16.05 1.64 -26.18
N ILE A 497 -16.36 2.93 -26.15
CA ILE A 497 -17.66 3.46 -26.55
C ILE A 497 -17.91 3.19 -28.04
N GLN A 498 -19.08 2.65 -28.37
CA GLN A 498 -19.46 2.31 -29.74
C GLN A 498 -20.06 3.52 -30.48
N ASN A 499 -19.21 4.28 -31.18
CA ASN A 499 -19.56 5.54 -31.87
C ASN A 499 -20.85 5.49 -32.70
N ASN A 500 -21.05 4.41 -33.46
CA ASN A 500 -22.13 4.28 -34.45
C ASN A 500 -23.42 3.67 -33.89
N GLN A 501 -23.46 3.36 -32.58
CA GLN A 501 -24.65 2.76 -31.96
C GLN A 501 -25.73 3.82 -31.81
N GLN A 502 -26.94 3.52 -32.27
CA GLN A 502 -28.12 4.36 -32.05
C GLN A 502 -28.55 4.27 -30.59
N LYS A 503 -28.67 5.42 -29.93
CA LYS A 503 -29.12 5.55 -28.54
C LYS A 503 -30.24 6.59 -28.46
N THR A 504 -31.00 6.53 -27.37
CA THR A 504 -32.05 7.50 -27.06
C THR A 504 -31.53 8.45 -25.99
N PHE A 505 -31.59 9.76 -26.26
CA PHE A 505 -31.15 10.79 -25.33
C PHE A 505 -32.34 11.65 -24.89
N SER A 506 -32.35 12.01 -23.60
CA SER A 506 -33.33 12.92 -23.02
C SER A 506 -32.89 14.37 -23.23
N LEU A 507 -33.82 15.23 -23.62
CA LEU A 507 -33.60 16.66 -23.83
C LEU A 507 -34.15 17.49 -22.66
N LEU A 508 -33.78 18.77 -22.61
CA LEU A 508 -34.18 19.69 -21.54
C LEU A 508 -35.69 19.98 -21.50
N ASP A 509 -36.40 19.76 -22.60
CA ASP A 509 -37.86 19.85 -22.67
C ASP A 509 -38.56 18.51 -22.38
N GLN A 510 -37.80 17.51 -21.89
CA GLN A 510 -38.21 16.14 -21.59
C GLN A 510 -38.63 15.32 -22.82
N SER A 511 -38.46 15.86 -24.04
CA SER A 511 -38.55 15.06 -25.25
C SER A 511 -37.30 14.21 -25.43
N THR A 512 -37.35 13.26 -26.36
CA THR A 512 -36.24 12.35 -26.64
C THR A 512 -35.77 12.48 -28.08
N ILE A 513 -34.47 12.31 -28.32
CA ILE A 513 -33.89 12.19 -29.66
C ILE A 513 -33.19 10.83 -29.82
N ASN A 514 -33.31 10.25 -31.02
CA ASN A 514 -32.61 9.03 -31.41
C ASN A 514 -31.52 9.38 -32.43
N THR A 515 -30.27 9.14 -32.08
CA THR A 515 -29.11 9.43 -32.93
C THR A 515 -27.92 8.59 -32.45
N THR A 516 -26.78 8.70 -33.13
CA THR A 516 -25.54 8.06 -32.68
C THR A 516 -24.88 8.86 -31.56
N ILE A 517 -24.11 8.19 -30.70
CA ILE A 517 -23.35 8.86 -29.63
C ILE A 517 -22.37 9.88 -30.23
N GLN A 518 -21.70 9.51 -31.33
CA GLN A 518 -20.78 10.41 -32.03
C GLN A 518 -21.45 11.69 -32.54
N GLU A 519 -22.65 11.59 -33.11
CA GLU A 519 -23.40 12.76 -33.57
C GLU A 519 -23.91 13.62 -32.40
N PHE A 520 -24.41 12.98 -31.33
CA PHE A 520 -24.98 13.68 -30.19
C PHE A 520 -23.92 14.43 -29.36
N LEU A 521 -22.77 13.80 -29.10
CA LEU A 521 -21.67 14.37 -28.32
C LEU A 521 -20.60 15.03 -29.19
N ASN A 522 -20.91 15.38 -30.44
CA ASN A 522 -20.01 16.15 -31.29
C ASN A 522 -19.76 17.55 -30.69
N ARG A 523 -18.52 17.80 -30.27
CA ARG A 523 -18.06 19.08 -29.72
C ARG A 523 -18.37 20.28 -30.63
N ASP A 524 -18.23 20.11 -31.95
CA ASP A 524 -18.38 21.19 -32.92
C ASP A 524 -19.82 21.40 -33.39
N SER A 525 -20.78 20.67 -32.81
CA SER A 525 -22.18 20.81 -33.13
C SER A 525 -22.72 22.20 -32.75
N THR A 526 -23.36 22.88 -33.71
CA THR A 526 -24.00 24.18 -33.52
C THR A 526 -25.47 24.07 -33.08
N SER A 527 -25.99 22.85 -32.96
CA SER A 527 -27.37 22.60 -32.56
C SER A 527 -27.54 22.77 -31.04
N ASN A 528 -28.58 23.50 -30.63
CA ASN A 528 -28.88 23.76 -29.23
C ASN A 528 -29.51 22.57 -28.48
N VAL A 529 -29.83 21.48 -29.18
CA VAL A 529 -30.43 20.27 -28.60
C VAL A 529 -29.48 19.07 -28.56
N MET A 530 -28.22 19.25 -28.98
CA MET A 530 -27.19 18.20 -28.93
C MET A 530 -26.45 18.21 -27.59
N GLY A 531 -25.77 17.10 -27.28
CA GLY A 531 -25.10 16.89 -26.00
C GLY A 531 -24.08 17.97 -25.63
N ASN A 532 -23.32 18.51 -26.60
CA ASN A 532 -22.41 19.63 -26.35
C ASN A 532 -23.15 20.86 -25.77
N ALA A 533 -24.32 21.21 -26.32
CA ALA A 533 -25.11 22.34 -25.84
C ALA A 533 -25.72 22.09 -24.46
N ILE A 534 -26.13 20.85 -24.17
CA ILE A 534 -26.66 20.44 -22.86
C ILE A 534 -25.55 20.52 -21.79
N LEU A 535 -24.37 19.99 -22.09
CA LEU A 535 -23.22 20.02 -21.19
C LEU A 535 -22.72 21.46 -20.95
N ASN A 536 -22.70 22.30 -21.98
CA ASN A 536 -22.41 23.74 -21.83
C ASN A 536 -23.43 24.43 -20.89
N GLN A 537 -24.73 24.16 -21.05
CA GLN A 537 -25.77 24.70 -20.18
C GLN A 537 -25.63 24.22 -18.73
N TYR A 538 -25.27 22.95 -18.51
CA TYR A 538 -24.96 22.43 -17.17
C TYR A 538 -23.83 23.20 -16.51
N LEU A 539 -22.68 23.31 -17.19
CA LEU A 539 -21.50 24.01 -16.69
C LEU A 539 -21.78 25.48 -16.37
N GLN A 540 -22.57 26.16 -17.19
CA GLN A 540 -22.95 27.57 -16.99
C GLN A 540 -24.12 27.78 -16.01
N ALA A 541 -24.73 26.71 -15.49
CA ALA A 541 -25.98 26.77 -14.73
C ALA A 541 -27.13 27.47 -15.48
N ASN A 542 -27.16 27.33 -16.81
CA ASN A 542 -28.14 27.99 -17.68
C ASN A 542 -29.26 27.02 -18.06
N PHE A 543 -30.06 26.63 -17.07
CA PHE A 543 -31.22 25.76 -17.23
C PHE A 543 -32.33 26.16 -16.25
N ASN A 544 -33.59 25.90 -16.61
CA ASN A 544 -34.75 26.33 -15.81
C ASN A 544 -35.26 25.25 -14.84
N ASP A 545 -34.92 23.99 -15.08
CA ASP A 545 -35.40 22.85 -14.29
C ASP A 545 -34.25 21.87 -14.02
N ILE A 546 -33.97 21.65 -12.73
CA ILE A 546 -32.89 20.77 -12.26
C ILE A 546 -33.16 19.32 -12.66
N GLU A 547 -34.41 18.87 -12.60
CA GLU A 547 -34.73 17.48 -12.92
C GLU A 547 -34.54 17.19 -14.41
N SER A 548 -34.98 18.10 -15.29
CA SER A 548 -34.81 17.94 -16.74
C SER A 548 -33.34 17.91 -17.16
N ILE A 549 -32.47 18.79 -16.61
CA ILE A 549 -31.03 18.72 -16.90
C ILE A 549 -30.41 17.44 -16.33
N LYS A 550 -30.81 17.01 -15.13
CA LYS A 550 -30.33 15.77 -14.52
C LYS A 550 -30.65 14.56 -15.39
N GLN A 551 -31.89 14.43 -15.85
CA GLN A 551 -32.30 13.33 -16.73
C GLN A 551 -31.56 13.35 -18.07
N ALA A 552 -31.30 14.53 -18.64
CA ALA A 552 -30.49 14.66 -19.85
C ALA A 552 -29.05 14.17 -19.63
N LEU A 553 -28.40 14.60 -18.54
CA LEU A 553 -27.04 14.17 -18.19
C LEU A 553 -26.96 12.66 -17.90
N LEU A 554 -27.95 12.11 -17.19
CA LEU A 554 -28.02 10.66 -16.93
C LEU A 554 -28.24 9.86 -18.22
N SER A 555 -29.02 10.36 -19.18
CA SER A 555 -29.16 9.70 -20.49
C SER A 555 -27.85 9.69 -21.31
N ILE A 556 -27.01 10.73 -21.14
CA ILE A 556 -25.65 10.74 -21.70
C ILE A 556 -24.82 9.64 -21.01
N GLN A 557 -24.87 9.57 -19.68
CA GLN A 557 -24.12 8.56 -18.93
C GLN A 557 -24.52 7.12 -19.29
N GLU A 558 -25.82 6.84 -19.43
CA GLU A 558 -26.34 5.54 -19.84
C GLU A 558 -25.85 5.16 -21.25
N ALA A 559 -25.76 6.13 -22.17
CA ALA A 559 -25.23 5.88 -23.50
C ALA A 559 -23.72 5.54 -23.48
N LEU A 560 -22.95 6.12 -22.55
CA LEU A 560 -21.52 5.83 -22.34
C LEU A 560 -21.29 4.51 -21.58
N ASN A 561 -22.26 4.07 -20.77
CA ASN A 561 -22.20 2.86 -19.93
C ASN A 561 -22.99 1.70 -20.56
N ASP A 562 -22.49 1.08 -21.64
CA ASP A 562 -23.12 -0.13 -22.20
C ASP A 562 -22.83 -1.37 -21.35
N THR A 563 -23.54 -1.46 -20.21
CA THR A 563 -23.35 -2.51 -19.19
C THR A 563 -23.52 -3.93 -19.73
N GLN A 564 -24.31 -4.12 -20.80
CA GLN A 564 -24.54 -5.44 -21.38
C GLN A 564 -23.26 -6.08 -21.96
N LEU A 565 -22.26 -5.25 -22.30
CA LEU A 565 -21.00 -5.74 -22.84
C LEU A 565 -20.11 -6.42 -21.81
N VAL A 566 -20.24 -6.06 -20.53
CA VAL A 566 -19.31 -6.46 -19.46
C VAL A 566 -19.98 -7.12 -18.25
N GLN A 567 -21.30 -7.00 -18.12
CA GLN A 567 -22.04 -7.50 -16.95
C GLN A 567 -21.81 -9.01 -16.76
N ASN A 568 -21.52 -9.42 -15.52
CA ASN A 568 -21.22 -10.80 -15.12
C ASN A 568 -19.99 -11.43 -15.80
N GLN A 569 -19.13 -10.64 -16.44
CA GLN A 569 -17.87 -11.10 -17.01
C GLN A 569 -16.73 -10.59 -16.13
N TYR A 570 -16.41 -11.32 -15.07
CA TYR A 570 -15.36 -10.92 -14.16
C TYR A 570 -13.98 -11.12 -14.79
N LYS A 571 -13.12 -10.10 -14.67
CA LYS A 571 -11.72 -10.13 -15.10
C LYS A 571 -10.73 -10.25 -13.95
N GLY A 572 -11.23 -10.27 -12.73
CA GLY A 572 -10.45 -10.60 -11.55
C GLY A 572 -11.32 -11.20 -10.45
N SER A 573 -10.74 -12.09 -9.67
CA SER A 573 -11.34 -12.68 -8.48
C SER A 573 -10.31 -12.72 -7.35
N MET A 574 -10.74 -12.30 -6.16
CA MET A 574 -9.91 -12.27 -4.96
C MET A 574 -10.69 -12.81 -3.76
N GLU A 575 -10.12 -13.74 -3.02
CA GLU A 575 -10.57 -14.12 -1.68
C GLU A 575 -9.64 -13.52 -0.62
N ILE A 576 -10.23 -12.84 0.37
CA ILE A 576 -9.54 -12.28 1.52
C ILE A 576 -10.03 -13.02 2.76
N ARG A 577 -9.14 -13.81 3.35
CA ARG A 577 -9.41 -14.69 4.49
C ARG A 577 -8.54 -14.33 5.69
N ASP A 578 -9.16 -14.32 6.87
CA ASP A 578 -8.49 -14.11 8.16
C ASP A 578 -7.48 -12.94 8.19
N THR A 579 -7.77 -11.87 7.45
CA THR A 579 -6.81 -10.77 7.19
C THR A 579 -7.20 -9.49 7.92
N TYR A 580 -6.21 -8.76 8.43
CA TYR A 580 -6.40 -7.51 9.15
C TYR A 580 -5.97 -6.30 8.34
N PHE A 581 -6.82 -5.27 8.37
CA PHE A 581 -6.59 -3.97 7.73
C PHE A 581 -6.39 -2.90 8.79
N TYR A 582 -5.28 -2.16 8.72
CA TYR A 582 -4.94 -1.15 9.73
C TYR A 582 -4.49 0.17 9.08
N THR A 583 -5.31 1.21 9.24
CA THR A 583 -5.02 2.60 8.83
C THR A 583 -4.77 2.80 7.32
N SER A 584 -5.74 3.39 6.64
CA SER A 584 -5.63 3.92 5.27
C SER A 584 -5.87 5.43 5.24
N GLY A 585 -5.57 6.09 4.12
CA GLY A 585 -5.94 7.49 3.92
C GLY A 585 -7.39 7.67 3.43
N ILE A 586 -7.96 6.64 2.78
CA ILE A 586 -9.30 6.72 2.17
C ILE A 586 -10.16 5.54 2.60
N ALA A 587 -9.81 4.33 2.14
CA ALA A 587 -10.56 3.11 2.41
C ALA A 587 -9.61 1.91 2.49
N SER A 588 -10.02 0.84 3.18
CA SER A 588 -9.22 -0.38 3.25
C SER A 588 -9.14 -1.09 1.88
N ILE A 589 -10.27 -1.28 1.20
CA ILE A 589 -10.36 -1.95 -0.10
C ILE A 589 -11.01 -1.02 -1.13
N ALA A 590 -10.37 -0.82 -2.27
CA ALA A 590 -10.92 -0.12 -3.42
C ALA A 590 -11.18 -1.06 -4.59
N LEU A 591 -12.40 -1.05 -5.11
CA LEU A 591 -12.76 -1.68 -6.39
C LEU A 591 -12.79 -0.59 -7.45
N GLU A 592 -11.78 -0.54 -8.30
CA GLU A 592 -11.62 0.48 -9.32
C GLU A 592 -12.41 0.17 -10.60
N SER A 593 -12.93 1.22 -11.21
CA SER A 593 -13.38 1.27 -12.59
C SER A 593 -12.87 2.57 -13.23
N LEU A 594 -12.75 2.59 -14.56
CA LEU A 594 -12.31 3.78 -15.27
C LEU A 594 -13.31 4.94 -15.09
N PHE A 595 -12.77 6.16 -15.10
CA PHE A 595 -13.59 7.35 -15.31
C PHE A 595 -14.22 7.30 -16.70
N ASN A 596 -15.53 7.58 -16.77
CA ASN A 596 -16.32 7.41 -18.00
C ASN A 596 -17.25 8.61 -18.24
N GLY A 597 -16.73 9.82 -18.04
CA GLY A 597 -17.45 11.06 -18.32
C GLY A 597 -17.38 11.47 -19.81
N PRO A 598 -18.35 12.25 -20.30
CA PRO A 598 -18.44 12.65 -21.71
C PRO A 598 -17.23 13.44 -22.23
N TYR A 599 -16.51 14.16 -21.36
CA TYR A 599 -15.33 14.91 -21.78
C TYR A 599 -14.18 13.99 -22.20
N LEU A 600 -14.00 12.88 -21.49
CA LEU A 600 -13.01 11.85 -21.81
C LEU A 600 -13.34 11.08 -23.11
N TYR A 601 -14.58 11.18 -23.60
CA TYR A 601 -14.99 10.56 -24.87
C TYR A 601 -14.75 11.50 -26.05
N SER A 602 -15.33 12.70 -26.03
CA SER A 602 -15.38 13.58 -27.21
C SER A 602 -14.92 15.02 -26.97
N ASN A 603 -14.41 15.31 -25.78
CA ASN A 603 -14.02 16.66 -25.34
C ASN A 603 -15.21 17.62 -25.29
N ALA A 604 -16.45 17.11 -25.34
CA ALA A 604 -17.63 17.88 -25.02
C ALA A 604 -17.77 17.96 -23.50
N PRO A 605 -18.06 19.15 -22.93
CA PRO A 605 -18.41 20.41 -23.58
C PRO A 605 -17.20 21.23 -24.07
N SER A 606 -17.41 21.94 -25.18
CA SER A 606 -16.42 22.82 -25.81
C SER A 606 -15.92 23.95 -24.92
N ILE A 607 -16.75 24.42 -23.96
CA ILE A 607 -16.41 25.57 -23.11
C ILE A 607 -15.21 25.31 -22.20
N ILE A 608 -14.87 24.05 -21.89
CA ILE A 608 -13.67 23.74 -21.08
C ILE A 608 -12.41 24.15 -21.85
N GLY A 609 -12.30 23.73 -23.11
CA GLY A 609 -11.19 24.15 -23.98
C GLY A 609 -11.15 25.67 -24.16
N ASP A 610 -12.31 26.30 -24.41
CA ASP A 610 -12.40 27.76 -24.59
C ASP A 610 -11.98 28.54 -23.33
N LEU A 611 -12.36 28.06 -22.14
CA LEU A 611 -12.03 28.67 -20.86
C LEU A 611 -10.51 28.77 -20.65
N PHE A 612 -9.77 27.71 -21.02
CA PHE A 612 -8.32 27.64 -20.79
C PHE A 612 -7.47 28.09 -21.99
N ALA A 613 -8.06 28.21 -23.18
CA ALA A 613 -7.39 28.78 -24.36
C ALA A 613 -7.12 30.29 -24.23
N ALA A 614 -7.94 31.02 -23.46
CA ALA A 614 -7.85 32.47 -23.31
C ALA A 614 -6.69 32.97 -22.42
N ALA A 615 -5.95 32.07 -21.77
CA ALA A 615 -5.05 32.42 -20.67
C ALA A 615 -3.59 32.72 -21.08
N ASN A 616 -3.09 32.23 -22.24
CA ASN A 616 -1.72 32.51 -22.70
C ASN A 616 -1.55 32.28 -24.22
N GLU A 617 -1.28 33.34 -24.99
CA GLU A 617 -1.14 33.28 -26.47
C GLU A 617 0.11 32.54 -26.96
N THR A 618 1.12 32.31 -26.11
CA THR A 618 2.41 31.74 -26.52
C THR A 618 2.63 30.28 -26.10
N LYS A 619 2.04 29.85 -24.98
CA LYS A 619 2.00 28.45 -24.54
C LYS A 619 0.64 28.17 -23.90
N PRO A 620 -0.32 27.57 -24.64
CA PRO A 620 -1.64 27.28 -24.09
C PRO A 620 -1.54 26.45 -22.82
N ILE A 621 -2.40 26.76 -21.84
CA ILE A 621 -2.41 26.06 -20.55
C ILE A 621 -2.94 24.64 -20.73
N VAL A 622 -3.93 24.47 -21.61
CA VAL A 622 -4.43 23.18 -22.08
C VAL A 622 -4.02 23.04 -23.55
N PRO A 623 -2.83 22.50 -23.84
CA PRO A 623 -2.30 22.43 -25.21
C PRO A 623 -2.87 21.25 -26.01
N LEU A 624 -3.40 20.25 -25.32
CA LEU A 624 -4.01 19.07 -25.89
C LEU A 624 -5.33 18.78 -25.15
N GLU A 625 -6.40 18.58 -25.91
CA GLU A 625 -7.64 18.00 -25.42
C GLU A 625 -7.74 16.57 -26.03
N PRO A 626 -7.32 15.53 -25.29
CA PRO A 626 -7.35 14.16 -25.79
C PRO A 626 -8.77 13.59 -25.73
N SER A 627 -9.10 12.72 -26.68
CA SER A 627 -10.44 12.11 -26.85
C SER A 627 -10.35 10.59 -26.86
N ASN A 628 -11.49 9.90 -26.72
CA ASN A 628 -11.59 8.44 -26.73
C ASN A 628 -10.72 7.72 -25.68
N ILE A 629 -10.55 8.35 -24.51
CA ILE A 629 -9.80 7.81 -23.38
C ILE A 629 -10.70 7.12 -22.34
N SER A 630 -12.01 7.13 -22.56
CA SER A 630 -13.04 6.55 -21.69
C SER A 630 -13.61 5.22 -22.21
N GLY A 631 -14.26 4.48 -21.32
CA GLY A 631 -14.98 3.25 -21.61
C GLY A 631 -15.50 2.58 -20.35
N ILE A 632 -16.21 1.46 -20.52
CA ILE A 632 -16.77 0.69 -19.40
C ILE A 632 -15.82 -0.45 -19.01
N SER A 633 -15.33 -0.43 -17.77
CA SER A 633 -14.44 -1.47 -17.23
C SER A 633 -15.16 -2.80 -17.03
N TYR A 634 -14.42 -3.89 -17.19
CA TYR A 634 -14.89 -5.19 -16.73
C TYR A 634 -14.93 -5.25 -15.19
N PRO A 635 -15.93 -5.91 -14.58
CA PRO A 635 -16.02 -6.02 -13.13
C PRO A 635 -14.99 -7.01 -12.55
N VAL A 636 -14.76 -6.89 -11.24
CA VAL A 636 -14.05 -7.89 -10.43
C VAL A 636 -14.92 -8.37 -9.27
N MET A 637 -14.57 -9.53 -8.72
CA MET A 637 -15.24 -10.12 -7.56
C MET A 637 -14.28 -10.21 -6.37
N VAL A 638 -14.69 -9.66 -5.24
CA VAL A 638 -13.95 -9.80 -3.98
C VAL A 638 -14.81 -10.58 -2.99
N LYS A 639 -14.28 -11.65 -2.41
CA LYS A 639 -14.92 -12.45 -1.37
C LYS A 639 -14.20 -12.19 -0.04
N LEU A 640 -14.96 -11.82 0.99
CA LEU A 640 -14.46 -11.65 2.36
C LEU A 640 -14.89 -12.85 3.21
N THR A 641 -13.94 -13.55 3.81
CA THR A 641 -14.18 -14.77 4.61
C THR A 641 -13.43 -14.75 5.93
N GLY A 642 -13.82 -15.64 6.85
CA GLY A 642 -13.14 -15.85 8.12
C GLY A 642 -13.24 -14.66 9.09
N LYS A 643 -12.16 -14.42 9.84
CA LYS A 643 -11.99 -13.36 10.85
C LYS A 643 -11.48 -12.04 10.26
N THR A 644 -11.68 -11.80 8.97
CA THR A 644 -11.24 -10.57 8.31
C THR A 644 -11.82 -9.32 8.99
N THR A 645 -10.97 -8.34 9.33
CA THR A 645 -11.32 -7.24 10.24
C THR A 645 -10.68 -5.89 9.85
N PHE A 646 -11.38 -4.77 10.09
CA PHE A 646 -11.03 -3.42 9.63
C PHE A 646 -10.81 -2.43 10.79
N TYR A 647 -9.56 -2.20 11.16
CA TYR A 647 -9.11 -1.24 12.20
C TYR A 647 -8.75 0.12 11.57
N ASP A 648 -9.73 0.80 10.96
CA ASP A 648 -9.48 1.89 10.02
C ASP A 648 -10.42 3.10 10.20
N TYR A 649 -10.58 3.52 11.46
CA TYR A 649 -11.35 4.71 11.82
C TYR A 649 -10.60 6.00 11.49
N LYS A 650 -11.30 6.95 10.89
CA LYS A 650 -10.78 8.26 10.47
C LYS A 650 -11.75 9.35 10.85
N ARG A 651 -11.22 10.50 11.25
CA ARG A 651 -11.97 11.76 11.29
C ARG A 651 -12.07 12.36 9.91
N THR A 652 -12.96 13.33 9.77
CA THR A 652 -13.15 14.06 8.52
C THR A 652 -11.82 14.65 8.05
N ASP A 653 -11.08 15.35 8.90
CA ASP A 653 -9.78 15.93 8.57
C ASP A 653 -8.70 14.91 8.18
N GLN A 654 -8.81 13.65 8.62
CA GLN A 654 -7.85 12.57 8.33
C GLN A 654 -8.14 11.81 7.03
N LEU A 655 -9.38 11.85 6.52
CA LEU A 655 -9.71 11.29 5.22
C LEU A 655 -9.20 12.23 4.12
N ASP A 656 -8.33 11.72 3.25
CA ASP A 656 -7.60 12.57 2.29
C ASP A 656 -7.44 11.91 0.91
N ILE A 657 -8.08 12.55 -0.07
CA ILE A 657 -8.17 12.11 -1.46
C ILE A 657 -7.12 12.75 -2.39
N SER A 658 -6.26 13.64 -1.90
CA SER A 658 -5.23 14.31 -2.72
C SER A 658 -4.17 13.33 -3.26
N GLY A 659 -4.08 12.13 -2.69
CA GLY A 659 -3.26 11.04 -3.23
C GLY A 659 -3.81 10.38 -4.50
N LEU A 660 -5.06 10.67 -4.91
CA LEU A 660 -5.70 10.15 -6.13
C LEU A 660 -5.73 11.17 -7.28
N ILE A 661 -5.90 12.44 -6.92
CA ILE A 661 -6.05 13.55 -7.86
C ILE A 661 -5.11 14.67 -7.42
N SER A 662 -4.22 15.08 -8.32
CA SER A 662 -3.40 16.28 -8.14
C SER A 662 -4.09 17.49 -8.77
N GLU A 663 -4.02 18.66 -8.13
CA GLU A 663 -4.57 19.90 -8.65
C GLU A 663 -3.60 21.08 -8.46
N ASN A 664 -3.58 22.02 -9.41
CA ASN A 664 -2.82 23.29 -9.34
C ASN A 664 -3.69 24.50 -9.70
N LEU A 665 -5.00 24.41 -9.48
CA LEU A 665 -5.96 25.44 -9.89
C LEU A 665 -5.75 26.75 -9.12
N SER A 666 -5.48 26.68 -7.82
CA SER A 666 -5.16 27.87 -7.01
C SER A 666 -3.91 28.59 -7.54
N SER A 667 -2.84 27.84 -7.82
CA SER A 667 -1.60 28.39 -8.37
C SER A 667 -1.81 29.05 -9.73
N TRP A 668 -2.62 28.42 -10.58
CA TRP A 668 -3.02 29.00 -11.85
C TRP A 668 -3.86 30.28 -11.68
N ALA A 669 -4.90 30.26 -10.85
CA ALA A 669 -5.79 31.40 -10.63
C ALA A 669 -5.01 32.62 -10.08
N ASN A 670 -4.14 32.38 -9.09
CA ASN A 670 -3.27 33.40 -8.52
C ASN A 670 -2.27 33.97 -9.55
N SER A 671 -1.78 33.15 -10.49
CA SER A 671 -0.92 33.63 -11.58
C SER A 671 -1.63 34.62 -12.52
N MET A 672 -2.96 34.60 -12.54
CA MET A 672 -3.81 35.51 -13.30
C MET A 672 -4.37 36.68 -12.48
N ASP A 673 -3.84 36.92 -11.26
CA ASP A 673 -4.29 37.96 -10.32
C ASP A 673 -5.73 37.76 -9.80
N TYR A 674 -6.21 36.50 -9.81
CA TYR A 674 -7.44 36.12 -9.13
C TYR A 674 -7.11 35.61 -7.73
N ASP A 675 -7.52 36.35 -6.69
CA ASP A 675 -7.41 35.93 -5.27
C ASP A 675 -8.46 34.84 -4.96
N VAL A 676 -8.16 33.61 -5.37
CA VAL A 676 -9.07 32.46 -5.25
C VAL A 676 -8.34 31.31 -4.59
N HIS A 677 -8.96 30.77 -3.54
CA HIS A 677 -8.56 29.50 -2.97
C HIS A 677 -9.53 28.41 -3.42
N ILE A 678 -8.97 27.39 -4.07
CA ILE A 678 -9.61 26.13 -4.46
C ILE A 678 -8.66 25.01 -4.06
N ASP A 679 -9.12 24.09 -3.23
CA ASP A 679 -8.39 22.88 -2.86
C ASP A 679 -9.11 21.63 -3.40
N ILE A 680 -8.56 20.45 -3.11
CA ILE A 680 -9.15 19.19 -3.56
C ILE A 680 -10.52 18.91 -2.94
N ASP A 681 -10.78 19.36 -1.71
CA ASP A 681 -12.06 19.14 -1.02
C ASP A 681 -13.16 20.04 -1.60
N ASP A 682 -12.80 21.22 -2.12
CA ASP A 682 -13.66 22.07 -2.95
C ASP A 682 -13.98 21.39 -4.29
N ILE A 683 -12.94 20.91 -4.99
CA ILE A 683 -13.06 20.30 -6.32
C ILE A 683 -13.85 19.01 -6.24
N PHE A 684 -13.58 18.17 -5.24
CA PHE A 684 -14.09 16.82 -5.11
C PHE A 684 -14.64 16.62 -3.68
N PRO A 685 -15.85 17.13 -3.36
CA PRO A 685 -16.39 17.20 -2.00
C PRO A 685 -16.87 15.84 -1.46
N LEU A 686 -16.30 14.73 -1.96
CA LEU A 686 -16.64 13.36 -1.63
C LEU A 686 -16.60 13.11 -0.12
N LYS A 687 -15.58 13.64 0.56
CA LYS A 687 -15.42 13.54 2.00
C LYS A 687 -16.62 14.09 2.76
N SER A 688 -16.98 15.34 2.52
CA SER A 688 -18.12 15.97 3.22
C SER A 688 -19.44 15.26 2.92
N LEU A 689 -19.65 14.86 1.66
CA LEU A 689 -20.86 14.18 1.23
C LEU A 689 -20.95 12.74 1.77
N LEU A 690 -19.82 12.05 1.93
CA LEU A 690 -19.76 10.74 2.55
C LEU A 690 -20.17 10.80 4.01
N TYR A 691 -19.64 11.75 4.80
CA TYR A 691 -20.05 11.94 6.20
C TYR A 691 -21.53 12.28 6.34
N GLN A 692 -22.08 13.08 5.42
CA GLN A 692 -23.51 13.36 5.40
C GLN A 692 -24.34 12.11 5.09
N ALA A 693 -23.94 11.31 4.11
CA ALA A 693 -24.61 10.06 3.74
C ALA A 693 -24.46 8.97 4.81
N ALA A 694 -23.35 9.01 5.57
CA ALA A 694 -23.00 8.06 6.62
C ALA A 694 -23.52 8.44 8.00
N ASN A 695 -24.30 9.52 8.16
CA ASN A 695 -24.64 10.12 9.47
C ASN A 695 -25.19 9.13 10.52
N THR A 696 -25.86 8.06 10.09
CA THR A 696 -26.38 7.00 10.95
C THR A 696 -25.40 5.88 11.24
N TYR A 697 -24.14 5.96 10.83
CA TYR A 697 -23.12 4.91 11.00
C TYR A 697 -21.83 5.45 11.61
N LEU A 698 -21.79 6.76 11.89
CA LEU A 698 -20.64 7.42 12.51
C LEU A 698 -20.52 7.02 13.98
N TYR A 699 -19.28 7.02 14.47
CA TYR A 699 -18.98 6.95 15.89
C TYR A 699 -18.66 8.35 16.43
N ASP A 700 -19.34 8.77 17.48
CA ASP A 700 -19.13 10.08 18.10
C ASP A 700 -18.30 9.94 19.39
N THR A 701 -17.18 10.67 19.49
CA THR A 701 -16.39 10.80 20.72
C THR A 701 -16.41 12.22 21.24
N ILE A 702 -16.09 12.39 22.53
CA ILE A 702 -15.87 13.70 23.13
C ILE A 702 -14.42 13.77 23.57
N GLU A 703 -13.65 14.65 22.93
CA GLU A 703 -12.25 14.93 23.25
C GLU A 703 -12.11 16.44 23.50
N GLU A 704 -11.49 16.83 24.61
CA GLU A 704 -11.28 18.25 24.97
C GLU A 704 -12.55 19.13 24.90
N GLU A 705 -13.70 18.61 25.34
CA GLU A 705 -15.02 19.27 25.29
C GLU A 705 -15.56 19.52 23.86
N GLN A 706 -14.94 18.92 22.83
CA GLN A 706 -15.42 18.93 21.44
C GLN A 706 -15.90 17.54 21.03
N THR A 707 -16.97 17.49 20.24
CA THR A 707 -17.46 16.25 19.64
C THR A 707 -16.74 15.98 18.33
N TYR A 708 -16.09 14.83 18.23
CA TYR A 708 -15.46 14.36 17.01
C TYR A 708 -16.24 13.19 16.44
N GLN A 709 -16.31 13.13 15.10
CA GLN A 709 -17.00 12.07 14.39
C GLN A 709 -16.00 11.23 13.61
N TYR A 710 -16.11 9.92 13.75
CA TYR A 710 -15.26 8.95 13.10
C TYR A 710 -16.06 8.08 12.14
N ILE A 711 -15.47 7.80 10.99
CA ILE A 711 -15.97 6.87 9.98
C ILE A 711 -14.96 5.75 9.79
N ASN A 712 -15.43 4.54 9.52
CA ASN A 712 -14.59 3.44 9.07
C ASN A 712 -15.14 2.98 7.72
N VAL A 713 -14.26 2.96 6.72
CA VAL A 713 -14.59 2.72 5.30
C VAL A 713 -13.87 1.45 4.83
N PRO A 714 -14.42 0.26 5.11
CA PRO A 714 -13.87 -1.00 4.60
C PRO A 714 -13.76 -1.02 3.08
N ILE A 715 -14.80 -0.60 2.35
CA ILE A 715 -14.88 -0.78 0.90
C ILE A 715 -15.32 0.51 0.22
N ALA A 716 -14.60 0.90 -0.83
CA ALA A 716 -14.98 1.93 -1.77
C ALA A 716 -15.07 1.37 -3.20
N TYR A 717 -16.20 1.60 -3.86
CA TYR A 717 -16.31 1.41 -5.31
C TYR A 717 -15.94 2.73 -5.98
N TYR A 718 -14.80 2.72 -6.65
CA TYR A 718 -14.18 3.89 -7.25
C TYR A 718 -14.33 3.87 -8.78
N GLY A 719 -14.19 5.04 -9.39
CA GLY A 719 -14.48 5.29 -10.81
C GLY A 719 -15.84 5.96 -11.01
N GLY A 720 -15.89 7.03 -11.81
CA GLY A 720 -17.14 7.75 -12.11
C GLY A 720 -17.96 7.16 -13.27
N GLY A 721 -17.52 6.03 -13.85
CA GLY A 721 -18.35 5.16 -14.69
C GLY A 721 -19.18 4.15 -13.88
N THR A 722 -20.02 3.35 -14.54
CA THR A 722 -20.76 2.29 -13.84
C THR A 722 -19.78 1.23 -13.32
N ASN A 723 -19.67 1.11 -12.00
CA ASN A 723 -18.89 0.07 -11.35
C ASN A 723 -19.77 -1.17 -11.04
N LEU A 724 -19.58 -2.23 -11.84
CA LEU A 724 -20.31 -3.51 -11.74
C LEU A 724 -19.59 -4.55 -10.88
N SER A 725 -18.47 -4.20 -10.24
CA SER A 725 -17.75 -5.09 -9.35
C SER A 725 -18.59 -5.48 -8.14
N VAL A 726 -18.29 -6.63 -7.55
CA VAL A 726 -19.09 -7.24 -6.48
C VAL A 726 -18.21 -7.57 -5.29
N VAL A 727 -18.74 -7.30 -4.10
CA VAL A 727 -18.19 -7.83 -2.84
C VAL A 727 -19.18 -8.84 -2.24
N ASP A 728 -18.70 -10.05 -1.98
CA ASP A 728 -19.41 -11.08 -1.25
C ASP A 728 -18.83 -11.20 0.17
N SER A 729 -19.65 -10.88 1.18
CA SER A 729 -19.30 -11.01 2.61
C SER A 729 -20.15 -12.07 3.33
N SER A 730 -20.80 -12.97 2.59
CA SER A 730 -21.74 -13.94 3.16
C SER A 730 -21.12 -14.90 4.18
N GLU A 731 -19.83 -15.23 3.98
CA GLU A 731 -18.99 -16.11 4.82
C GLU A 731 -18.09 -15.34 5.80
N LEU A 732 -18.21 -14.01 5.88
CA LEU A 732 -17.49 -13.20 6.84
C LEU A 732 -18.11 -13.33 8.24
N ILE A 733 -17.28 -13.62 9.26
CA ILE A 733 -17.75 -13.77 10.65
C ILE A 733 -18.34 -12.45 11.18
N THR A 734 -17.73 -11.33 10.80
CA THR A 734 -18.07 -9.96 11.27
C THR A 734 -19.06 -9.24 10.35
N LYS A 735 -19.73 -9.93 9.42
CA LYS A 735 -20.61 -9.30 8.41
C LYS A 735 -21.73 -8.44 8.99
N ASP A 736 -22.20 -8.76 10.19
CA ASP A 736 -23.29 -8.02 10.84
C ASP A 736 -22.88 -6.58 11.21
N HIS A 737 -21.59 -6.29 11.25
CA HIS A 737 -21.06 -4.93 11.42
C HIS A 737 -20.95 -4.15 10.09
N LEU A 738 -21.06 -4.80 8.93
CA LEU A 738 -21.00 -4.12 7.64
C LEU A 738 -22.36 -3.54 7.26
N THR A 739 -22.36 -2.31 6.73
CA THR A 739 -23.57 -1.68 6.22
C THR A 739 -23.96 -2.23 4.84
N ASN A 740 -25.18 -1.91 4.40
CA ASN A 740 -25.48 -1.93 2.97
C ASN A 740 -24.70 -0.83 2.24
N GLU A 741 -24.67 -0.89 0.91
CA GLU A 741 -24.04 0.15 0.08
C GLU A 741 -24.62 1.55 0.37
N VAL A 742 -23.74 2.49 0.71
CA VAL A 742 -24.01 3.92 0.82
C VAL A 742 -23.60 4.60 -0.48
N ARG A 743 -24.49 5.41 -1.05
CA ARG A 743 -24.25 6.11 -2.33
C ARG A 743 -23.99 7.59 -2.10
N VAL A 744 -22.93 8.10 -2.73
CA VAL A 744 -22.57 9.52 -2.71
C VAL A 744 -22.64 10.08 -4.13
N ASN A 745 -23.59 10.99 -4.35
CA ASN A 745 -23.85 11.54 -5.69
C ASN A 745 -23.29 12.96 -5.82
N LEU A 746 -22.16 13.09 -6.54
CA LEU A 746 -21.54 14.38 -6.82
C LEU A 746 -22.42 15.26 -7.74
N LEU A 747 -23.12 14.65 -8.70
CA LEU A 747 -23.98 15.39 -9.64
C LEU A 747 -25.09 16.14 -8.90
N ASP A 748 -25.73 15.51 -7.91
CA ASP A 748 -26.79 16.14 -7.12
C ASP A 748 -26.28 17.37 -6.38
N ASN A 749 -25.05 17.33 -5.86
CA ASN A 749 -24.42 18.47 -5.21
C ASN A 749 -24.12 19.61 -6.21
N TYR A 750 -23.51 19.29 -7.36
CA TYR A 750 -23.13 20.32 -8.34
C TYR A 750 -24.30 20.94 -9.09
N LEU A 751 -25.41 20.21 -9.27
CA LEU A 751 -26.64 20.76 -9.84
C LEU A 751 -27.23 21.90 -9.00
N GLN A 752 -26.96 21.92 -7.70
CA GLN A 752 -27.42 22.99 -6.79
C GLN A 752 -26.52 24.23 -6.81
N LEU A 753 -25.35 24.19 -7.47
CA LEU A 753 -24.47 25.35 -7.57
C LEU A 753 -25.10 26.43 -8.48
N PRO A 754 -25.29 27.67 -7.98
CA PRO A 754 -25.89 28.75 -8.74
C PRO A 754 -24.99 29.17 -9.92
N PRO A 755 -25.50 29.97 -10.88
CA PRO A 755 -24.67 30.56 -11.94
C PRO A 755 -23.51 31.42 -11.41
N GLY A 756 -23.55 31.86 -10.14
CA GLY A 756 -22.53 32.69 -9.50
C GLY A 756 -22.77 34.19 -9.72
N GLU A 757 -22.39 35.02 -8.73
CA GLU A 757 -22.42 36.48 -8.86
C GLU A 757 -21.01 37.01 -9.21
N GLY A 758 -20.85 37.56 -10.41
CA GLY A 758 -19.57 38.08 -10.90
C GLY A 758 -18.68 37.04 -11.59
N THR A 759 -17.72 37.51 -12.39
CA THR A 759 -16.90 36.68 -13.29
C THR A 759 -16.14 35.56 -12.58
N ILE A 760 -15.61 35.84 -11.38
CA ILE A 760 -14.79 34.87 -10.62
C ILE A 760 -15.64 33.71 -10.08
N GLN A 761 -16.82 34.00 -9.52
CA GLN A 761 -17.70 32.95 -8.99
C GLN A 761 -18.28 32.07 -10.10
N ILE A 762 -18.59 32.67 -11.27
CA ILE A 762 -19.01 31.93 -12.47
C ILE A 762 -17.93 30.92 -12.87
N VAL A 763 -16.66 31.37 -12.94
CA VAL A 763 -15.53 30.51 -13.31
C VAL A 763 -15.29 29.42 -12.26
N LYS A 764 -15.34 29.74 -10.96
CA LYS A 764 -15.22 28.74 -9.88
C LYS A 764 -16.28 27.65 -10.02
N ASN A 765 -17.57 28.02 -10.10
CA ASN A 765 -18.66 27.03 -10.20
C ASN A 765 -18.58 26.18 -11.47
N MET A 766 -18.10 26.76 -12.58
CA MET A 766 -17.88 26.04 -13.83
C MET A 766 -16.77 24.97 -13.68
N ILE A 767 -15.64 25.33 -13.06
CA ILE A 767 -14.53 24.41 -12.80
C ILE A 767 -14.98 23.24 -11.92
N LEU A 768 -15.75 23.50 -10.86
CA LEU A 768 -16.28 22.45 -9.99
C LEU A 768 -17.17 21.45 -10.74
N LYS A 769 -18.04 21.94 -11.63
CA LYS A 769 -18.94 21.08 -12.43
C LYS A 769 -18.19 20.23 -13.46
N THR A 770 -17.06 20.69 -13.97
CA THR A 770 -16.20 19.93 -14.90
C THR A 770 -15.80 18.57 -14.33
N VAL A 771 -15.67 18.45 -13.01
CA VAL A 771 -15.33 17.20 -12.33
C VAL A 771 -16.27 16.06 -12.73
N THR A 772 -17.59 16.25 -12.69
CA THR A 772 -18.56 15.22 -13.11
C THR A 772 -18.60 14.98 -14.62
N VAL A 773 -18.20 15.96 -15.43
CA VAL A 773 -18.12 15.79 -16.89
C VAL A 773 -16.89 14.94 -17.25
N VAL A 774 -15.84 14.97 -16.43
CA VAL A 774 -14.62 14.15 -16.60
C VAL A 774 -14.80 12.77 -15.97
N THR A 775 -15.14 12.74 -14.68
CA THR A 775 -15.27 11.47 -13.92
C THR A 775 -16.46 10.64 -14.39
N GLY A 776 -17.58 11.31 -14.68
CA GLY A 776 -18.88 10.72 -14.98
C GLY A 776 -19.94 11.13 -13.94
N PHE A 777 -21.18 10.75 -14.22
CA PHE A 777 -22.36 11.11 -13.44
C PHE A 777 -22.86 10.01 -12.50
N GLU A 778 -22.21 8.84 -12.49
CA GLU A 778 -22.57 7.75 -11.59
C GLU A 778 -22.16 8.07 -10.14
N PRO A 779 -22.94 7.63 -9.15
CA PRO A 779 -22.59 7.84 -7.74
C PRO A 779 -21.45 6.92 -7.31
N PHE A 780 -20.58 7.44 -6.45
CA PHE A 780 -19.63 6.62 -5.70
C PHE A 780 -20.38 5.74 -4.70
N LYS A 781 -19.92 4.51 -4.49
CA LYS A 781 -20.55 3.57 -3.54
C LYS A 781 -19.53 3.18 -2.47
N PHE A 782 -20.01 2.99 -1.25
CA PHE A 782 -19.19 2.61 -0.10
C PHE A 782 -19.89 1.55 0.72
N ILE A 783 -19.14 0.65 1.35
CA ILE A 783 -19.63 -0.16 2.47
C ILE A 783 -18.84 0.30 3.69
N LEU A 784 -19.58 0.61 4.76
CA LEU A 784 -19.06 1.16 6.01
C LEU A 784 -19.11 0.08 7.10
N LEU A 785 -18.36 0.29 8.18
CA LEU A 785 -18.70 -0.35 9.45
C LEU A 785 -19.79 0.47 10.16
N ASP A 786 -20.79 -0.21 10.74
CA ASP A 786 -21.75 0.43 11.64
C ASP A 786 -21.03 0.80 12.94
N GLY A 787 -20.56 2.04 13.02
CA GLY A 787 -19.73 2.52 14.10
C GLY A 787 -20.48 2.97 15.34
N LYS A 788 -21.81 2.86 15.43
CA LYS A 788 -22.59 3.43 16.55
C LYS A 788 -22.15 2.96 17.93
N ASP A 789 -21.69 1.72 18.03
CA ASP A 789 -21.26 1.10 19.27
C ASP A 789 -19.75 1.23 19.53
N GLY A 790 -19.01 1.84 18.59
CA GLY A 790 -17.56 1.98 18.67
C GLY A 790 -16.80 0.67 18.47
N TYR A 791 -17.40 -0.32 17.79
CA TYR A 791 -16.73 -1.59 17.47
C TYR A 791 -15.32 -1.38 16.87
N LEU A 792 -14.27 -1.86 17.55
CA LEU A 792 -12.85 -1.71 17.18
C LEU A 792 -12.28 -0.28 17.19
N PHE A 793 -13.03 0.71 17.69
CA PHE A 793 -12.50 2.07 17.80
C PHE A 793 -11.32 2.13 18.78
N ASN A 794 -10.20 2.72 18.34
CA ASN A 794 -8.91 2.74 19.06
C ASN A 794 -8.30 1.36 19.38
N GLU A 795 -8.79 0.30 18.73
CA GLU A 795 -8.16 -1.02 18.80
C GLU A 795 -7.11 -1.18 17.70
N THR A 796 -6.19 -2.14 17.90
CA THR A 796 -5.12 -2.45 16.97
C THR A 796 -5.07 -3.96 16.70
N PRO A 797 -4.69 -4.38 15.49
CA PRO A 797 -4.57 -5.79 15.17
C PRO A 797 -3.47 -6.45 16.00
N GLN A 798 -3.70 -7.70 16.42
CA GLN A 798 -2.76 -8.46 17.24
C GLN A 798 -1.96 -9.44 16.36
N ILE A 799 -0.62 -9.35 16.39
CA ILE A 799 0.23 -10.30 15.66
C ILE A 799 0.10 -11.73 16.22
N SER A 800 -0.25 -11.86 17.51
CA SER A 800 -0.50 -13.16 18.14
C SER A 800 -1.61 -13.95 17.45
N ASP A 801 -2.63 -13.27 16.95
CA ASP A 801 -3.79 -13.92 16.35
C ASP A 801 -3.41 -14.53 14.99
N LEU A 802 -2.57 -13.83 14.22
CA LEU A 802 -2.01 -14.35 12.96
C LEU A 802 -1.15 -15.59 13.21
N ILE A 803 -0.32 -15.56 14.27
CA ILE A 803 0.53 -16.70 14.67
C ILE A 803 -0.33 -17.89 15.11
N GLU A 804 -1.45 -17.64 15.79
CA GLU A 804 -2.37 -18.71 16.22
C GLU A 804 -3.09 -19.34 15.02
N ASN A 805 -3.60 -18.52 14.10
CA ASN A 805 -4.28 -19.00 12.90
C ASN A 805 -3.35 -19.89 12.05
N ALA A 806 -2.08 -19.50 11.88
CA ALA A 806 -1.08 -20.27 11.11
C ALA A 806 -0.78 -21.67 11.68
N LYS A 807 -1.09 -21.93 12.96
CA LYS A 807 -0.92 -23.28 13.56
C LYS A 807 -2.06 -24.24 13.17
N GLY A 808 -3.21 -23.72 12.75
CA GLY A 808 -4.40 -24.50 12.43
C GLY A 808 -4.29 -25.32 11.14
N ASP A 809 -3.38 -24.96 10.24
CA ASP A 809 -3.21 -25.58 8.91
C ASP A 809 -2.25 -26.78 8.89
N LEU A 810 -1.66 -27.13 10.05
CA LEU A 810 -0.76 -28.30 10.20
C LEU A 810 -1.49 -29.58 10.68
N GLN A 811 -2.82 -29.65 10.59
CA GLN A 811 -3.62 -30.84 10.95
C GLN A 811 -3.96 -31.76 9.77
#